data_AF-A0A914F2D3-F1
#
_entry.id   AF-A0A914F2D3-F1
#
_cell.length_a   1.000
_cell.length_b   1.000
_cell.length_c   1.000
_cell.angle_alpha   90.00
_cell.angle_beta   90.00
_cell.angle_gamma   90.00
#
_symmetry.space_group_name_H-M   'P 1'
#
loop_
_entity.id
_entity.type
_entity.pdbx_description
1 polymer ?
#
loop_
_entity_poly.entity_id
_entity_poly.type
_entity_poly.pdbx_seq_one_letter_code
_entity_poly.pdbx_strand_id
1 'polypeptide(L)'
;MVSEDNDTEVPKEEIPSKKESSTEENLSTNVTNNQKAALEESLRMQIKNLPKFLQFQQLKKLLTKHLPSVQYRKLKICEDNAYVSFLNVEGLQEALKVFDGFEIKGKTLSTKHVPEESIVERKPQSPKSLKTAKELTTPLADLPYDQQLEQKQKTSIKVALNLKKQCISNGIYSARQWSVEHLVKEILPSSVQEHYRNKAEHTCGYDVNGEICVGFVATRLQDKQLTTVPIYDCPHLRKNTLNVNRAFEEYIRKSGLPPFHEFDRNGFWRSLLIRDFLADCMVVVNVFPFEEQEVFEKVKKELIEVFMPDEPISTKDFRVTSLYIAVQRNASDEPKLEMLAAEHTCGYDVNGEICVGFVATRLQDKQLTTVPIYDCPHLRKNTLNVNRAFEEYIRKSGTPYVYERLFNIKFRISPNTFFQTNTLTTEVLYTAIGDALGLPNPEALVRLPAIVGEKEKPSKNDGGDEPVAKKPKIEAKNEEEEGSNGNMEEEKKEETTILEIKNKNTAEEAAKKRILLLDICCGAGTIGLSLAKRVEKATAQGKFNGIFGLLGVELINEAVVDADLNARDNHLKSNTFRYIPGKAEAIFSSLDYFAPDCFKENSKTPELKAGEIVGVLDPPRAVVDAELNARDNHLKSNTFRYIPGKAEAIFSSLDYFAPDCFKENSKTPELKAGEIVGVLDPPRAGMNDKVIIGCRKLEEMKRLVYVSCDPNAALKNIIDLCRPKSKKYEGSPFTVTSIQPVDMFPLTTHFEWVIQLDR
;
A
#
# COMPACT_ATOMS: atom_id res chain seq x y z
N MET A 1 11.75 -55.31 -19.72
CA MET A 1 11.11 -56.61 -19.42
C MET A 1 10.40 -56.43 -18.09
N VAL A 2 9.16 -55.94 -18.13
CA VAL A 2 7.87 -56.67 -18.17
C VAL A 2 7.40 -57.03 -16.76
N SER A 3 6.09 -56.83 -16.55
CA SER A 3 5.20 -57.24 -15.45
C SER A 3 5.10 -56.30 -14.26
N GLU A 4 3.93 -56.05 -13.66
CA GLU A 4 2.50 -56.07 -14.02
C GLU A 4 1.75 -55.61 -12.75
N ASP A 5 0.65 -54.88 -12.94
CA ASP A 5 -0.60 -54.84 -12.16
C ASP A 5 -0.65 -54.59 -10.64
N ASN A 6 -1.39 -53.53 -10.26
CA ASN A 6 -2.80 -53.70 -9.88
C ASN A 6 -3.57 -52.37 -9.73
N ASP A 7 -4.55 -52.21 -10.62
CA ASP A 7 -5.67 -51.26 -10.55
C ASP A 7 -6.77 -51.78 -9.61
N THR A 8 -7.56 -50.87 -9.03
CA THR A 8 -8.92 -51.18 -8.53
C THR A 8 -9.91 -50.09 -8.94
N GLU A 9 -11.06 -50.56 -9.40
CA GLU A 9 -12.11 -49.94 -10.21
C GLU A 9 -12.99 -48.88 -9.51
N VAL A 10 -13.62 -48.02 -10.32
CA VAL A 10 -14.87 -47.31 -10.00
C VAL A 10 -15.80 -47.33 -11.24
N PRO A 11 -17.14 -47.51 -11.09
CA PRO A 11 -18.02 -48.04 -12.14
C PRO A 11 -18.55 -47.03 -13.17
N LYS A 12 -18.96 -47.58 -14.32
CA LYS A 12 -19.68 -46.94 -15.45
C LYS A 12 -21.20 -46.97 -15.22
N GLU A 13 -21.91 -45.92 -15.65
CA GLU A 13 -23.34 -45.96 -15.97
C GLU A 13 -23.66 -45.14 -17.24
N GLU A 14 -24.81 -45.46 -17.83
CA GLU A 14 -25.06 -45.66 -19.26
C GLU A 14 -25.60 -44.46 -20.07
N ILE A 15 -25.54 -44.61 -21.40
CA ILE A 15 -26.01 -43.71 -22.46
C ILE A 15 -27.44 -44.12 -22.89
N PRO A 16 -28.41 -43.20 -23.04
CA PRO A 16 -29.67 -43.52 -23.70
C PRO A 16 -29.61 -43.30 -25.22
N SER A 17 -30.12 -44.28 -25.96
CA SER A 17 -30.14 -44.44 -27.42
C SER A 17 -31.21 -43.61 -28.15
N LYS A 18 -30.90 -43.26 -29.41
CA LYS A 18 -31.79 -42.66 -30.43
C LYS A 18 -33.04 -43.51 -30.72
N LYS A 19 -34.16 -42.83 -31.01
CA LYS A 19 -35.26 -43.37 -31.82
C LYS A 19 -35.36 -42.55 -33.12
N GLU A 20 -35.17 -43.23 -34.24
CA GLU A 20 -35.53 -42.77 -35.58
C GLU A 20 -36.98 -43.17 -35.89
N SER A 21 -37.76 -42.27 -36.47
CA SER A 21 -38.91 -42.64 -37.28
C SER A 21 -38.96 -41.72 -38.50
N SER A 22 -38.80 -42.34 -39.66
CA SER A 22 -38.88 -41.78 -41.01
C SER A 22 -40.31 -41.36 -41.39
N THR A 23 -40.44 -40.21 -42.05
CA THR A 23 -41.38 -39.97 -43.16
C THR A 23 -40.90 -38.72 -43.90
N GLU A 24 -40.25 -38.93 -45.04
CA GLU A 24 -40.11 -37.92 -46.08
C GLU A 24 -41.42 -37.86 -46.87
N GLU A 25 -42.02 -36.68 -47.05
CA GLU A 25 -42.37 -36.13 -48.36
C GLU A 25 -42.97 -34.70 -48.24
N ASN A 26 -42.26 -33.76 -48.86
CA ASN A 26 -42.71 -32.58 -49.61
C ASN A 26 -43.74 -31.60 -49.00
N LEU A 27 -43.30 -30.34 -48.76
CA LEU A 27 -43.86 -29.15 -49.44
C LEU A 27 -42.96 -27.90 -49.27
N SER A 28 -42.41 -27.46 -50.40
CA SER A 28 -42.19 -26.08 -50.86
C SER A 28 -42.09 -24.91 -49.85
N THR A 29 -40.91 -24.28 -49.83
CA THR A 29 -40.65 -22.82 -49.96
C THR A 29 -41.70 -21.84 -49.45
N ASN A 30 -41.36 -21.10 -48.38
CA ASN A 30 -41.59 -19.65 -48.28
C ASN A 30 -40.81 -19.08 -47.08
N VAL A 31 -39.52 -18.77 -47.30
CA VAL A 31 -38.79 -17.85 -46.42
C VAL A 31 -38.58 -16.58 -47.23
N THR A 32 -39.29 -15.53 -46.86
CA THR A 32 -39.14 -14.21 -47.46
C THR A 32 -37.76 -13.64 -47.15
N ASN A 33 -37.18 -12.87 -48.08
CA ASN A 33 -35.87 -12.22 -47.95
C ASN A 33 -35.70 -11.38 -46.66
N ASN A 34 -36.79 -10.98 -46.02
CA ASN A 34 -36.76 -10.23 -44.76
C ASN A 34 -36.35 -11.06 -43.52
N GLN A 35 -36.47 -12.40 -43.54
CA GLN A 35 -36.01 -13.23 -42.42
C GLN A 35 -34.51 -13.55 -42.49
N LYS A 36 -33.90 -13.53 -43.68
CA LYS A 36 -32.43 -13.65 -43.82
C LYS A 36 -31.70 -12.40 -43.32
N ALA A 37 -32.25 -11.21 -43.56
CA ALA A 37 -31.65 -9.94 -43.13
C ALA A 37 -31.63 -9.75 -41.59
N ALA A 38 -32.61 -10.29 -40.85
CA ALA A 38 -32.67 -10.18 -39.39
C ALA A 38 -31.65 -11.09 -38.65
N LEU A 39 -31.12 -12.11 -39.32
CA LEU A 39 -30.09 -13.02 -38.78
C LEU A 39 -28.68 -12.42 -38.85
N GLU A 40 -28.45 -11.39 -39.67
CA GLU A 40 -27.11 -10.85 -39.93
C GLU A 40 -26.66 -9.74 -38.95
N GLU A 41 -27.55 -9.14 -38.16
CA GLU A 41 -27.20 -7.99 -37.30
C GLU A 41 -26.98 -8.29 -35.81
N SER A 42 -27.39 -9.45 -35.29
CA SER A 42 -27.14 -9.79 -33.87
C SER A 42 -26.53 -11.16 -33.71
N LEU A 43 -25.32 -11.20 -33.14
CA LEU A 43 -24.63 -12.45 -32.81
C LEU A 43 -24.87 -12.87 -31.34
N ARG A 44 -26.04 -12.54 -30.76
CA ARG A 44 -26.31 -12.75 -29.33
C ARG A 44 -27.38 -13.83 -29.07
N MET A 45 -27.07 -14.73 -28.13
CA MET A 45 -27.97 -15.76 -27.60
C MET A 45 -28.38 -15.42 -26.17
N GLN A 46 -29.66 -15.61 -25.84
CA GLN A 46 -30.14 -15.68 -24.45
C GLN A 46 -30.34 -17.13 -24.04
N ILE A 47 -29.83 -17.52 -22.87
CA ILE A 47 -30.09 -18.78 -22.18
C ILE A 47 -31.00 -18.49 -21.00
N LYS A 48 -32.15 -19.18 -20.93
CA LYS A 48 -33.14 -19.08 -19.86
C LYS A 48 -33.11 -20.30 -18.94
N ASN A 49 -33.74 -20.19 -17.78
CA ASN A 49 -33.85 -21.22 -16.74
C ASN A 49 -32.51 -21.64 -16.13
N LEU A 50 -31.55 -20.71 -16.07
CA LEU A 50 -30.21 -20.98 -15.54
C LEU A 50 -30.28 -21.34 -14.04
N PRO A 51 -29.78 -22.52 -13.62
CA PRO A 51 -29.71 -22.89 -12.21
C PRO A 51 -28.82 -21.93 -11.40
N LYS A 52 -29.17 -21.66 -10.13
CA LYS A 52 -28.42 -20.75 -9.23
C LYS A 52 -26.95 -21.12 -9.02
N PHE A 53 -26.56 -22.38 -9.23
CA PHE A 53 -25.18 -22.84 -9.10
C PHE A 53 -24.34 -22.59 -10.36
N LEU A 54 -24.97 -22.34 -11.52
CA LEU A 54 -24.30 -22.01 -12.78
C LEU A 54 -23.95 -20.52 -12.81
N GLN A 55 -23.00 -20.12 -11.96
CA GLN A 55 -22.44 -18.77 -11.96
C GLN A 55 -21.42 -18.62 -13.11
N PHE A 56 -20.87 -17.40 -13.26
CA PHE A 56 -20.06 -17.03 -14.44
C PHE A 56 -18.97 -18.04 -14.80
N GLN A 57 -18.20 -18.51 -13.82
CA GLN A 57 -17.09 -19.45 -14.06
C GLN A 57 -17.59 -20.85 -14.47
N GLN A 58 -18.70 -21.31 -13.90
CA GLN A 58 -19.29 -22.61 -14.21
C GLN A 58 -19.94 -22.60 -15.60
N LEU A 59 -20.64 -21.51 -15.95
CA LEU A 59 -21.22 -21.35 -17.27
C LEU A 59 -20.14 -21.19 -18.35
N LYS A 60 -19.05 -20.46 -18.06
CA LYS A 60 -17.88 -20.40 -18.94
C LYS A 60 -17.29 -21.78 -19.20
N LYS A 61 -17.07 -22.58 -18.15
CA LYS A 61 -16.60 -23.97 -18.30
C LYS A 61 -17.55 -24.83 -19.12
N LEU A 62 -18.86 -24.65 -18.93
CA LEU A 62 -19.89 -25.39 -19.68
C LEU A 62 -19.84 -25.03 -21.18
N LEU A 63 -19.76 -23.75 -21.52
CA LEU A 63 -19.60 -23.27 -22.89
C LEU A 63 -18.31 -23.82 -23.51
N THR A 64 -17.17 -23.70 -22.83
CA THR A 64 -15.88 -24.22 -23.34
C THR A 64 -15.88 -25.74 -23.52
N LYS A 65 -16.58 -26.49 -22.66
CA LYS A 65 -16.67 -27.95 -22.74
C LYS A 65 -17.50 -28.42 -23.93
N HIS A 66 -18.64 -27.77 -24.19
CA HIS A 66 -19.60 -28.21 -25.20
C HIS A 66 -19.46 -27.46 -26.53
N LEU A 67 -18.71 -26.36 -26.57
CA LEU A 67 -18.39 -25.58 -27.76
C LEU A 67 -16.88 -25.23 -27.78
N PRO A 68 -15.98 -26.23 -27.84
CA PRO A 68 -14.53 -25.99 -27.73
C PRO A 68 -13.96 -25.16 -28.89
N SER A 69 -14.60 -25.23 -30.06
CA SER A 69 -14.18 -24.51 -31.28
C SER A 69 -14.87 -23.15 -31.45
N VAL A 70 -15.83 -22.80 -30.58
CA VAL A 70 -16.62 -21.57 -30.71
C VAL A 70 -16.09 -20.50 -29.78
N GLN A 71 -15.73 -19.35 -30.37
CA GLN A 71 -15.29 -18.18 -29.63
C GLN A 71 -16.45 -17.19 -29.41
N TYR A 72 -16.53 -16.63 -28.20
CA TYR A 72 -17.52 -15.63 -27.82
C TYR A 72 -16.85 -14.35 -27.28
N ARG A 73 -17.46 -13.19 -27.56
CA ARG A 73 -16.99 -11.85 -27.15
C ARG A 73 -17.35 -11.50 -25.72
N LYS A 74 -18.59 -11.79 -25.32
CA LYS A 74 -19.15 -11.32 -24.05
C LYS A 74 -20.08 -12.37 -23.46
N LEU A 75 -19.97 -12.56 -22.16
CA LEU A 75 -20.87 -13.37 -21.35
C LEU A 75 -21.39 -12.51 -20.21
N LYS A 76 -22.71 -12.41 -20.05
CA LYS A 76 -23.37 -11.69 -18.94
C LYS A 76 -24.43 -12.58 -18.32
N ILE A 77 -24.47 -12.67 -17.00
CA ILE A 77 -25.54 -13.35 -16.26
C ILE A 77 -26.40 -12.28 -15.59
N CYS A 78 -27.73 -12.39 -15.76
CA CYS A 78 -28.73 -11.57 -15.12
C CYS A 78 -29.75 -12.51 -14.49
N GLU A 79 -29.72 -12.65 -13.16
CA GLU A 79 -30.62 -13.51 -12.39
C GLU A 79 -30.61 -14.98 -12.87
N ASP A 80 -31.70 -15.46 -13.46
CA ASP A 80 -31.91 -16.80 -13.99
C ASP A 80 -31.66 -16.88 -15.52
N ASN A 81 -31.11 -15.82 -16.11
CA ASN A 81 -30.79 -15.74 -17.53
C ASN A 81 -29.30 -15.47 -17.76
N ALA A 82 -28.78 -16.00 -18.86
CA ALA A 82 -27.46 -15.63 -19.38
C ALA A 82 -27.56 -15.12 -20.81
N TYR A 83 -26.62 -14.27 -21.18
CA TYR A 83 -26.49 -13.70 -22.50
C TYR A 83 -25.06 -13.90 -23.01
N VAL A 84 -24.95 -14.49 -24.19
CA VAL A 84 -23.67 -14.81 -24.84
C VAL A 84 -23.62 -14.14 -26.20
N SER A 85 -22.63 -13.28 -26.43
CA SER A 85 -22.39 -12.64 -27.73
C SER A 85 -21.24 -13.35 -28.45
N PHE A 86 -21.50 -13.89 -29.63
CA PHE A 86 -20.54 -14.65 -30.45
C PHE A 86 -19.78 -13.75 -31.43
N LEU A 87 -18.66 -14.27 -31.94
CA LEU A 87 -17.83 -13.56 -32.93
C LEU A 87 -18.38 -13.68 -34.35
N ASN A 88 -19.04 -14.80 -34.68
CA ASN A 88 -19.57 -15.09 -36.00
C ASN A 88 -20.94 -15.80 -35.92
N VAL A 89 -21.63 -15.89 -37.05
CA VAL A 89 -22.98 -16.48 -37.17
C VAL A 89 -22.91 -17.98 -36.91
N GLU A 90 -21.85 -18.64 -37.39
CA GLU A 90 -21.65 -20.09 -37.24
C GLU A 90 -21.61 -20.48 -35.76
N GLY A 91 -20.85 -19.74 -34.95
CA GLY A 91 -20.73 -19.98 -33.52
C GLY A 91 -22.04 -19.78 -32.75
N LEU A 92 -22.84 -18.78 -33.13
CA LEU A 92 -24.17 -18.56 -32.56
C LEU A 92 -25.13 -19.71 -32.90
N GLN A 93 -25.14 -20.16 -34.15
CA GLN A 93 -26.01 -21.26 -34.59
C GLN A 93 -25.65 -22.58 -33.92
N GLU A 94 -24.36 -22.87 -33.77
CA GLU A 94 -23.88 -24.05 -33.06
C GLU A 94 -24.30 -23.99 -31.58
N ALA A 95 -24.14 -22.84 -30.94
CA ALA A 95 -24.53 -22.66 -29.55
C ALA A 95 -26.05 -22.82 -29.31
N LEU A 96 -26.89 -22.26 -30.19
CA LEU A 96 -28.35 -22.42 -30.11
C LEU A 96 -28.75 -23.89 -30.22
N LYS A 97 -28.15 -24.64 -31.16
CA LYS A 97 -28.42 -26.07 -31.33
C LYS A 97 -28.00 -26.91 -30.13
N VAL A 98 -26.89 -26.56 -29.50
CA VAL A 98 -26.31 -27.32 -28.37
C VAL A 98 -27.04 -27.05 -27.07
N PHE A 99 -27.44 -25.80 -26.82
CA PHE A 99 -27.96 -25.39 -25.52
C PHE A 99 -29.48 -25.28 -25.45
N ASP A 100 -30.21 -25.25 -26.58
CA ASP A 100 -31.67 -25.35 -26.53
C ASP A 100 -32.10 -26.76 -26.13
N GLY A 101 -32.88 -26.88 -25.05
CA GLY A 101 -33.28 -28.17 -24.49
C GLY A 101 -32.19 -28.86 -23.65
N PHE A 102 -31.07 -28.18 -23.36
CA PHE A 102 -29.97 -28.79 -22.61
C PHE A 102 -30.36 -29.05 -21.14
N GLU A 103 -30.31 -30.30 -20.72
CA GLU A 103 -30.67 -30.69 -19.35
C GLU A 103 -29.46 -30.65 -18.41
N ILE A 104 -29.62 -29.96 -17.28
CA ILE A 104 -28.61 -29.95 -16.23
C ILE A 104 -29.27 -30.00 -14.84
N LYS A 105 -28.99 -31.09 -14.11
CA LYS A 105 -29.48 -31.34 -12.74
C LYS A 105 -30.99 -31.08 -12.57
N GLY A 106 -31.80 -31.67 -13.47
CA GLY A 106 -33.27 -31.58 -13.41
C GLY A 106 -33.86 -30.26 -13.90
N LYS A 107 -33.07 -29.39 -14.56
CA LYS A 107 -33.58 -28.22 -15.27
C LYS A 107 -33.19 -28.26 -16.73
N THR A 108 -34.15 -27.95 -17.59
CA THR A 108 -33.96 -27.81 -19.04
C THR A 108 -33.73 -26.33 -19.37
N LEU A 109 -32.58 -26.04 -19.96
CA LEU A 109 -32.26 -24.72 -20.48
C LEU A 109 -33.06 -24.47 -21.76
N SER A 110 -33.51 -23.23 -21.97
CA SER A 110 -34.11 -22.80 -23.22
C SER A 110 -33.25 -21.68 -23.79
N THR A 111 -32.94 -21.76 -25.09
CA THR A 111 -32.17 -20.70 -25.74
C THR A 111 -32.97 -20.02 -26.82
N LYS A 112 -32.70 -18.73 -27.01
CA LYS A 112 -33.25 -17.98 -28.14
C LYS A 112 -32.22 -16.99 -28.64
N HIS A 113 -32.26 -16.78 -29.95
CA HIS A 113 -31.63 -15.62 -30.55
C HIS A 113 -32.28 -14.34 -30.00
N VAL A 114 -31.47 -13.35 -29.65
CA VAL A 114 -31.95 -12.05 -29.22
C VAL A 114 -31.21 -10.95 -29.97
N PRO A 115 -31.90 -9.89 -30.43
CA PRO A 115 -31.20 -8.70 -30.88
C PRO A 115 -30.30 -8.18 -29.76
N GLU A 116 -29.17 -7.60 -30.13
CA GLU A 116 -28.41 -6.79 -29.19
C GLU A 116 -29.37 -5.68 -28.70
N GLU A 117 -29.45 -5.45 -27.39
CA GLU A 117 -30.41 -4.50 -26.83
C GLU A 117 -30.26 -3.18 -27.59
N SER A 118 -31.33 -2.76 -28.29
CA SER A 118 -31.43 -1.37 -28.70
C SER A 118 -31.28 -0.56 -27.42
N ILE A 119 -30.43 0.47 -27.48
CA ILE A 119 -30.36 1.47 -26.43
C ILE A 119 -31.80 1.95 -26.30
N VAL A 120 -32.50 1.53 -25.23
CA VAL A 120 -33.71 2.21 -24.82
C VAL A 120 -33.19 3.60 -24.52
N GLU A 121 -33.43 4.54 -25.44
CA GLU A 121 -33.26 5.96 -25.19
C GLU A 121 -34.05 6.23 -23.91
N ARG A 122 -33.33 6.25 -22.79
CA ARG A 122 -33.87 6.82 -21.58
C ARG A 122 -34.22 8.23 -22.00
N LYS A 123 -35.51 8.59 -21.90
CA LYS A 123 -36.00 9.97 -22.04
C LYS A 123 -34.89 10.88 -21.53
N PRO A 124 -34.39 11.85 -22.33
CA PRO A 124 -33.24 12.64 -21.97
C PRO A 124 -33.46 13.13 -20.54
N GLN A 125 -32.71 12.54 -19.60
CA GLN A 125 -32.63 13.12 -18.28
C GLN A 125 -32.02 14.49 -18.55
N SER A 126 -32.68 15.54 -18.07
CA SER A 126 -32.13 16.90 -18.06
C SER A 126 -30.63 16.81 -17.84
N PRO A 127 -29.78 17.39 -18.72
CA PRO A 127 -28.34 17.15 -18.66
C PRO A 127 -27.88 17.47 -17.24
N LYS A 128 -27.51 16.44 -16.48
CA LYS A 128 -26.86 16.65 -15.20
C LYS A 128 -25.58 17.39 -15.56
N SER A 129 -25.40 18.60 -15.02
CA SER A 129 -24.19 19.38 -15.21
C SER A 129 -22.99 18.47 -14.97
N LEU A 130 -22.01 18.52 -15.88
CA LEU A 130 -20.79 17.74 -15.72
C LEU A 130 -20.13 18.15 -14.41
N LYS A 131 -19.80 17.18 -13.57
CA LYS A 131 -19.16 17.46 -12.29
C LYS A 131 -17.75 18.00 -12.51
N THR A 132 -17.36 18.99 -11.72
CA THR A 132 -15.98 19.50 -11.74
C THR A 132 -15.03 18.55 -11.02
N ALA A 133 -13.72 18.72 -11.20
CA ALA A 133 -12.74 17.91 -10.49
C ALA A 133 -12.82 18.12 -8.97
N LYS A 134 -13.06 19.35 -8.50
CA LYS A 134 -13.35 19.65 -7.09
C LYS A 134 -14.55 18.85 -6.55
N GLU A 135 -15.65 18.79 -7.29
CA GLU A 135 -16.85 18.04 -6.85
C GLU A 135 -16.64 16.52 -6.83
N LEU A 136 -15.77 16.00 -7.70
CA LEU A 136 -15.44 14.58 -7.78
C LEU A 136 -14.49 14.14 -6.67
N THR A 137 -13.51 14.98 -6.34
CA THR A 137 -12.39 14.60 -5.47
C THR A 137 -12.51 15.17 -4.07
N THR A 138 -13.07 16.37 -3.91
CA THR A 138 -13.24 17.09 -2.64
C THR A 138 -14.68 17.57 -2.45
N PRO A 139 -15.66 16.64 -2.36
CA PRO A 139 -17.08 16.99 -2.29
C PRO A 139 -17.49 17.77 -1.03
N LEU A 140 -16.63 17.87 -0.01
CA LEU A 140 -16.90 18.63 1.22
C LEU A 140 -16.13 19.97 1.26
N ALA A 141 -15.45 20.36 0.17
CA ALA A 141 -14.60 21.55 0.15
C ALA A 141 -15.33 22.86 0.49
N ASP A 142 -16.63 22.95 0.24
CA ASP A 142 -17.45 24.14 0.53
C ASP A 142 -18.08 24.12 1.93
N LEU A 143 -17.83 23.08 2.73
CA LEU A 143 -18.30 22.99 4.11
C LEU A 143 -17.23 23.49 5.08
N PRO A 144 -17.61 24.24 6.13
CA PRO A 144 -16.73 24.53 7.27
C PRO A 144 -16.11 23.24 7.85
N TYR A 145 -14.84 23.30 8.24
CA TYR A 145 -14.06 22.11 8.56
C TYR A 145 -14.60 21.33 9.79
N ASP A 146 -15.09 22.05 10.79
CA ASP A 146 -15.82 21.51 11.94
C ASP A 146 -17.03 20.66 11.51
N GLN A 147 -17.81 21.14 10.55
CA GLN A 147 -18.95 20.40 10.01
C GLN A 147 -18.51 19.16 9.21
N GLN A 148 -17.35 19.21 8.54
CA GLN A 148 -16.77 18.03 7.88
C GLN A 148 -16.43 16.95 8.92
N LEU A 149 -15.78 17.33 10.03
CA LEU A 149 -15.43 16.41 11.12
C LEU A 149 -16.69 15.81 11.75
N GLU A 150 -17.73 16.61 12.01
CA GLU A 150 -19.01 16.10 12.51
C GLU A 150 -19.63 15.06 11.57
N GLN A 151 -19.63 15.33 10.25
CA GLN A 151 -20.19 14.42 9.26
C GLN A 151 -19.40 13.10 9.20
N LYS A 152 -18.07 13.16 9.29
CA LYS A 152 -17.20 11.98 9.34
C LYS A 152 -17.37 11.20 10.64
N GLN A 153 -17.50 11.87 11.78
CA GLN A 153 -17.78 11.25 13.07
C GLN A 153 -19.10 10.49 13.05
N LYS A 154 -20.18 11.13 12.57
CA LYS A 154 -21.51 10.50 12.40
C LYS A 154 -21.42 9.27 11.48
N THR A 155 -20.65 9.37 10.40
CA THR A 155 -20.43 8.26 9.47
C THR A 155 -19.66 7.11 10.14
N SER A 156 -18.59 7.41 10.89
CA SER A 156 -17.81 6.44 11.66
C SER A 156 -18.70 5.67 12.64
N ILE A 157 -19.50 6.37 13.45
CA ILE A 157 -20.45 5.75 14.40
C ILE A 157 -21.43 4.83 13.66
N LYS A 158 -21.98 5.27 12.52
CA LYS A 158 -22.90 4.46 11.71
C LYS A 158 -22.25 3.17 11.21
N VAL A 159 -21.00 3.22 10.75
CA VAL A 159 -20.29 2.00 10.30
C VAL A 159 -19.99 1.08 11.49
N ALA A 160 -19.63 1.63 12.66
CA ALA A 160 -19.39 0.83 13.86
C ALA A 160 -20.67 0.15 14.39
N LEU A 161 -21.83 0.80 14.27
CA LEU A 161 -23.14 0.16 14.54
C LEU A 161 -23.40 -1.03 13.60
N ASN A 162 -23.04 -0.88 12.31
CA ASN A 162 -23.13 -1.99 11.35
C ASN A 162 -22.16 -3.12 11.70
N LEU A 163 -20.92 -2.80 12.09
CA LEU A 163 -19.94 -3.77 12.59
C LEU A 163 -20.51 -4.56 13.78
N LYS A 164 -21.03 -3.86 14.80
CA LYS A 164 -21.67 -4.50 15.98
C LYS A 164 -22.77 -5.48 15.55
N LYS A 165 -23.68 -5.05 14.67
CA LYS A 165 -24.77 -5.90 14.17
C LYS A 165 -24.23 -7.16 13.47
N GLN A 166 -23.24 -6.99 12.61
CA GLN A 166 -22.64 -8.11 11.87
C GLN A 166 -21.80 -9.03 12.76
N CYS A 167 -21.13 -8.51 13.79
CA CYS A 167 -20.44 -9.33 14.79
C CYS A 167 -21.43 -10.28 15.48
N ILE A 168 -22.58 -9.76 15.94
CA ILE A 168 -23.61 -10.55 16.61
C ILE A 168 -24.18 -11.62 15.68
N SER A 169 -24.47 -11.29 14.42
CA SER A 169 -24.99 -12.27 13.44
C SER A 169 -23.97 -13.35 13.07
N ASN A 170 -22.68 -13.10 13.28
CA ASN A 170 -21.59 -14.02 12.99
C ASN A 170 -21.06 -14.76 14.23
N GLY A 171 -21.83 -14.77 15.33
CA GLY A 171 -21.54 -15.55 16.53
C GLY A 171 -20.63 -14.87 17.55
N ILE A 172 -20.31 -13.58 17.38
CA ILE A 172 -19.48 -12.80 18.31
C ILE A 172 -20.43 -12.10 19.29
N TYR A 173 -20.98 -12.86 20.23
CA TYR A 173 -22.04 -12.36 21.12
C TYR A 173 -21.57 -11.34 22.15
N SER A 174 -20.26 -11.28 22.44
CA SER A 174 -19.65 -10.23 23.27
C SER A 174 -19.93 -8.83 22.72
N ALA A 175 -20.10 -8.68 21.40
CA ALA A 175 -20.45 -7.41 20.76
C ALA A 175 -21.80 -6.83 21.22
N ARG A 176 -22.69 -7.63 21.83
CA ARG A 176 -23.94 -7.11 22.42
C ARG A 176 -23.67 -6.06 23.50
N GLN A 177 -22.59 -6.22 24.25
CA GLN A 177 -22.19 -5.35 25.36
C GLN A 177 -21.48 -4.08 24.90
N TRP A 178 -21.08 -3.97 23.63
CA TRP A 178 -20.40 -2.78 23.14
C TRP A 178 -21.31 -1.55 23.22
N SER A 179 -20.88 -0.49 23.89
CA SER A 179 -21.42 0.85 23.65
C SER A 179 -20.63 1.46 22.50
N VAL A 180 -21.30 1.67 21.36
CA VAL A 180 -20.62 2.19 20.16
C VAL A 180 -20.19 3.63 20.37
N GLU A 181 -20.92 4.40 21.19
CA GLU A 181 -20.56 5.78 21.54
C GLU A 181 -19.23 5.85 22.29
N HIS A 182 -18.90 4.85 23.12
CA HIS A 182 -17.62 4.78 23.83
C HIS A 182 -16.55 4.06 23.02
N LEU A 183 -16.94 3.13 22.14
CA LEU A 183 -16.02 2.37 21.29
C LEU A 183 -15.37 3.26 20.22
N VAL A 184 -16.15 4.16 19.62
CA VAL A 184 -15.68 5.10 18.60
C VAL A 184 -15.26 6.40 19.27
N LYS A 185 -13.96 6.66 19.30
CA LYS A 185 -13.39 7.91 19.81
C LYS A 185 -13.76 9.09 18.91
N GLU A 186 -13.58 10.30 19.44
CA GLU A 186 -13.70 11.53 18.65
C GLU A 186 -12.67 11.54 17.52
N ILE A 187 -13.10 11.91 16.31
CA ILE A 187 -12.23 11.98 15.13
C ILE A 187 -11.07 12.94 15.36
N LEU A 188 -9.84 12.47 15.10
CA LEU A 188 -8.67 13.33 15.15
C LEU A 188 -8.64 14.21 13.89
N PRO A 189 -8.52 15.54 14.03
CA PRO A 189 -8.46 16.44 12.90
C PRO A 189 -7.16 16.29 12.12
N SER A 190 -7.22 16.68 10.85
CA SER A 190 -6.05 16.82 9.99
C SER A 190 -5.19 18.00 10.44
N SER A 191 -3.87 17.84 10.34
CA SER A 191 -2.92 18.94 10.58
C SER A 191 -2.95 20.00 9.47
N VAL A 192 -3.47 19.66 8.28
CA VAL A 192 -3.52 20.54 7.10
C VAL A 192 -4.69 20.16 6.19
N GLN A 193 -5.55 21.12 5.87
CA GLN A 193 -6.81 20.86 5.15
C GLN A 193 -6.69 21.02 3.62
N GLU A 194 -5.79 21.87 3.15
CA GLU A 194 -5.60 22.20 1.72
C GLU A 194 -4.15 21.96 1.30
N HIS A 195 -3.91 21.77 0.01
CA HIS A 195 -2.57 21.59 -0.56
C HIS A 195 -1.72 20.48 0.10
N TYR A 196 -2.37 19.50 0.71
CA TYR A 196 -1.68 18.46 1.47
C TYR A 196 -1.24 17.28 0.60
N ARG A 197 -1.93 17.05 -0.53
CA ARG A 197 -1.82 15.80 -1.30
C ARG A 197 -0.48 15.71 -2.02
N ASN A 198 0.33 14.73 -1.61
CA ASN A 198 1.66 14.48 -2.16
C ASN A 198 1.70 13.46 -3.31
N LYS A 199 0.57 12.81 -3.66
CA LYS A 199 0.47 11.85 -4.78
C LYS A 199 -0.81 12.09 -5.56
N ALA A 200 -0.69 12.38 -6.86
CA ALA A 200 -1.82 12.60 -7.74
C ALA A 200 -1.62 11.88 -9.08
N GLU A 201 -2.63 11.15 -9.53
CA GLU A 201 -2.64 10.49 -10.83
C GLU A 201 -3.77 11.06 -11.67
N HIS A 202 -3.45 11.50 -12.88
CA HIS A 202 -4.37 12.18 -13.77
C HIS A 202 -4.42 11.45 -15.11
N THR A 203 -5.62 11.18 -15.61
CA THR A 203 -5.87 10.51 -16.88
C THR A 203 -5.71 11.51 -18.03
N CYS A 204 -5.06 11.08 -19.11
CA CYS A 204 -5.07 11.80 -20.39
C CYS A 204 -6.34 11.40 -21.15
N GLY A 205 -7.14 12.38 -21.56
CA GLY A 205 -8.35 12.14 -22.33
C GLY A 205 -8.80 13.39 -23.06
N TYR A 206 -10.10 13.46 -23.37
CA TYR A 206 -10.70 14.60 -24.03
C TYR A 206 -11.72 15.28 -23.13
N ASP A 207 -11.78 16.62 -23.18
CA ASP A 207 -12.77 17.41 -22.48
C ASP A 207 -14.13 17.43 -23.22
N VAL A 208 -15.07 18.24 -22.73
CA VAL A 208 -16.41 18.39 -23.35
C VAL A 208 -16.39 19.01 -24.75
N ASN A 209 -15.31 19.70 -25.11
CA ASN A 209 -15.14 20.33 -26.41
C ASN A 209 -14.38 19.43 -27.39
N GLY A 210 -13.92 18.25 -26.94
CA GLY A 210 -13.09 17.35 -27.74
C GLY A 210 -11.60 17.73 -27.73
N GLU A 211 -11.19 18.64 -26.84
CA GLU A 211 -9.79 19.05 -26.69
C GLU A 211 -9.05 18.13 -25.73
N ILE A 212 -7.75 17.91 -25.95
CA ILE A 212 -6.94 17.10 -25.04
C ILE A 212 -6.92 17.74 -23.65
N CYS A 213 -7.19 16.93 -22.63
CA CYS A 213 -7.21 17.31 -21.22
C CYS A 213 -6.52 16.24 -20.36
N VAL A 214 -5.77 16.69 -19.35
CA VAL A 214 -5.13 15.81 -18.36
C VAL A 214 -5.73 16.04 -16.98
N GLY A 215 -6.58 15.12 -16.52
CA GLY A 215 -7.26 15.31 -15.25
C GLY A 215 -8.07 14.11 -14.77
N PHE A 216 -9.27 14.35 -14.25
CA PHE A 216 -10.12 13.29 -13.73
C PHE A 216 -11.22 12.92 -14.72
N VAL A 217 -11.55 11.63 -14.79
CA VAL A 217 -12.69 11.16 -15.59
C VAL A 217 -13.99 11.52 -14.87
N ALA A 218 -14.78 12.42 -15.45
CA ALA A 218 -16.04 12.90 -14.87
C ALA A 218 -17.25 12.03 -15.26
N THR A 219 -17.30 11.54 -16.50
CA THR A 219 -18.39 10.70 -16.99
C THR A 219 -17.91 9.65 -17.98
N ARG A 220 -18.59 8.50 -17.96
CA ARG A 220 -18.58 7.49 -19.01
C ARG A 220 -19.88 7.65 -19.80
N LEU A 221 -19.79 8.28 -20.97
CA LEU A 221 -20.96 8.43 -21.85
C LEU A 221 -21.41 7.07 -22.37
N GLN A 222 -22.67 6.96 -22.75
CA GLN A 222 -23.25 5.72 -23.29
C GLN A 222 -22.52 5.27 -24.57
N ASP A 223 -21.89 6.21 -25.28
CA ASP A 223 -21.07 5.98 -26.49
C ASP A 223 -19.62 5.59 -26.19
N LYS A 224 -19.30 5.15 -24.96
CA LYS A 224 -17.96 4.72 -24.52
C LYS A 224 -16.88 5.82 -24.51
N GLN A 225 -17.21 7.08 -24.77
CA GLN A 225 -16.25 8.18 -24.55
C GLN A 225 -16.13 8.54 -23.06
N LEU A 226 -14.88 8.67 -22.62
CA LEU A 226 -14.50 9.14 -21.29
C LEU A 226 -14.29 10.66 -21.36
N THR A 227 -15.15 11.43 -20.68
CA THR A 227 -14.95 12.88 -20.56
C THR A 227 -14.02 13.17 -19.39
N THR A 228 -12.94 13.90 -19.67
CA THR A 228 -11.94 14.31 -18.68
C THR A 228 -12.16 15.76 -18.30
N VAL A 229 -12.04 16.08 -17.01
CA VAL A 229 -12.13 17.44 -16.47
C VAL A 229 -10.79 17.89 -15.88
N PRO A 230 -10.42 19.17 -16.06
CA PRO A 230 -9.14 19.70 -15.58
C PRO A 230 -9.11 19.77 -14.04
N ILE A 231 -7.89 19.75 -13.49
CA ILE A 231 -7.67 19.65 -12.03
C ILE A 231 -7.52 20.99 -11.30
N TYR A 232 -7.62 22.11 -12.02
CA TYR A 232 -7.18 23.42 -11.52
C TYR A 232 -8.06 24.02 -10.41
N ASP A 233 -9.23 23.44 -10.14
CA ASP A 233 -10.13 23.82 -9.05
C ASP A 233 -9.97 22.94 -7.78
N CYS A 234 -9.02 22.00 -7.76
CA CYS A 234 -8.83 21.04 -6.68
C CYS A 234 -8.03 21.65 -5.50
N PRO A 235 -8.66 21.97 -4.35
CA PRO A 235 -8.01 22.68 -3.24
C PRO A 235 -6.97 21.83 -2.51
N HIS A 236 -7.11 20.50 -2.56
CA HIS A 236 -6.23 19.55 -1.90
C HIS A 236 -4.90 19.31 -2.63
N LEU A 237 -4.79 19.75 -3.91
CA LEU A 237 -3.57 19.63 -4.71
C LEU A 237 -2.65 20.84 -4.52
N ARG A 238 -1.34 20.63 -4.66
CA ARG A 238 -0.33 21.69 -4.55
C ARG A 238 -0.15 22.44 -5.86
N LYS A 239 0.33 23.68 -5.76
CA LYS A 239 0.63 24.52 -6.92
C LYS A 239 1.64 23.87 -7.87
N ASN A 240 2.68 23.21 -7.36
CA ASN A 240 3.64 22.48 -8.18
C ASN A 240 2.95 21.40 -9.02
N THR A 241 2.10 20.57 -8.41
CA THR A 241 1.30 19.55 -9.11
C THR A 241 0.45 20.15 -10.23
N LEU A 242 -0.23 21.28 -9.97
CA LEU A 242 -1.05 21.96 -10.98
C LEU A 242 -0.20 22.46 -12.16
N ASN A 243 0.99 22.99 -11.88
CA ASN A 243 1.89 23.55 -12.89
C ASN A 243 2.58 22.45 -13.72
N VAL A 244 3.02 21.35 -13.08
CA VAL A 244 3.54 20.15 -13.78
C VAL A 244 2.48 19.57 -14.71
N ASN A 245 1.24 19.43 -14.23
CA ASN A 245 0.13 18.94 -15.05
C ASN A 245 -0.15 19.87 -16.25
N ARG A 246 -0.16 21.19 -16.06
CA ARG A 246 -0.33 22.17 -17.14
C ARG A 246 0.75 22.05 -18.20
N ALA A 247 2.02 22.00 -17.79
CA ALA A 247 3.15 21.87 -18.72
C ALA A 247 3.06 20.58 -19.54
N PHE A 248 2.63 19.48 -18.92
CA PHE A 248 2.39 18.22 -19.61
C PHE A 248 1.24 18.34 -20.61
N GLU A 249 0.10 18.89 -20.19
CA GLU A 249 -1.08 19.07 -21.04
C GLU A 249 -0.76 19.92 -22.28
N GLU A 250 -0.01 21.01 -22.11
CA GLU A 250 0.45 21.87 -23.21
C GLU A 250 1.40 21.13 -24.18
N TYR A 251 2.29 20.28 -23.66
CA TYR A 251 3.19 19.47 -24.47
C TYR A 251 2.41 18.44 -25.31
N ILE A 252 1.54 17.64 -24.69
CA ILE A 252 0.81 16.58 -25.41
C ILE A 252 -0.19 17.14 -26.42
N ARG A 253 -0.72 18.35 -26.22
CA ARG A 253 -1.52 19.08 -27.24
C ARG A 253 -0.71 19.38 -28.50
N LYS A 254 0.60 19.62 -28.36
CA LYS A 254 1.51 19.94 -29.47
C LYS A 254 2.19 18.71 -30.08
N SER A 255 2.20 17.58 -29.37
CA SER A 255 2.95 16.38 -29.78
C SER A 255 2.35 15.65 -30.98
N GLY A 256 1.06 15.89 -31.29
CA GLY A 256 0.33 15.20 -32.36
C GLY A 256 -0.03 13.74 -32.05
N LEU A 257 0.24 13.26 -30.83
CA LEU A 257 -0.07 11.90 -30.39
C LEU A 257 -1.36 11.90 -29.56
N PRO A 258 -2.33 11.02 -29.84
CA PRO A 258 -3.62 11.06 -29.17
C PRO A 258 -3.59 10.41 -27.77
N PRO A 259 -4.44 10.86 -26.83
CA PRO A 259 -4.77 10.11 -25.63
C PRO A 259 -5.23 8.68 -25.92
N PHE A 260 -4.90 7.77 -25.00
CA PHE A 260 -5.26 6.36 -25.08
C PHE A 260 -6.75 6.15 -24.82
N HIS A 261 -7.41 5.46 -25.75
CA HIS A 261 -8.81 5.08 -25.61
C HIS A 261 -8.93 3.63 -25.09
N GLU A 262 -9.46 3.46 -23.87
CA GLU A 262 -9.49 2.15 -23.19
C GLU A 262 -10.27 1.07 -23.97
N PHE A 263 -11.33 1.46 -24.69
CA PHE A 263 -12.21 0.52 -25.38
C PHE A 263 -11.65 0.04 -26.72
N ASP A 264 -11.10 0.97 -27.51
CA ASP A 264 -10.55 0.67 -28.83
C ASP A 264 -9.08 0.25 -28.76
N ARG A 265 -8.47 0.44 -27.58
CA ARG A 265 -7.06 0.13 -27.29
C ARG A 265 -6.09 0.78 -28.27
N ASN A 266 -6.40 2.00 -28.66
CA ASN A 266 -5.58 2.82 -29.53
C ASN A 266 -5.15 4.11 -28.80
N GLY A 267 -4.20 4.81 -29.39
CA GLY A 267 -3.59 6.01 -28.81
C GLY A 267 -2.39 5.71 -27.92
N PHE A 268 -1.81 6.77 -27.37
CA PHE A 268 -0.47 6.75 -26.78
C PHE A 268 -0.47 7.21 -25.32
N TRP A 269 -0.99 8.40 -25.02
CA TRP A 269 -0.93 8.98 -23.67
C TRP A 269 -1.97 8.37 -22.73
N ARG A 270 -1.57 7.76 -21.61
CA ARG A 270 -2.52 7.13 -20.66
C ARG A 270 -2.79 7.99 -19.45
N SER A 271 -1.75 8.25 -18.65
CA SER A 271 -1.89 9.02 -17.41
C SER A 271 -0.57 9.67 -17.01
N LEU A 272 -0.67 10.65 -16.13
CA LEU A 272 0.44 11.35 -15.50
C LEU A 272 0.34 11.13 -13.98
N LEU A 273 1.33 10.44 -13.41
CA LEU A 273 1.49 10.32 -11.96
C LEU A 273 2.51 11.34 -11.47
N ILE A 274 2.12 12.15 -10.50
CA ILE A 274 2.96 13.15 -9.85
C ILE A 274 3.04 12.80 -8.36
N ARG A 275 4.27 12.62 -7.85
CA ARG A 275 4.54 12.57 -6.41
C ARG A 275 5.33 13.81 -6.02
N ASP A 276 4.68 14.72 -5.31
CA ASP A 276 5.23 15.99 -4.87
C ASP A 276 5.43 15.93 -3.35
N PHE A 277 6.68 15.97 -2.88
CA PHE A 277 7.07 15.98 -1.48
C PHE A 277 7.72 17.33 -1.08
N LEU A 278 7.34 18.43 -1.75
CA LEU A 278 7.89 19.79 -1.62
C LEU A 278 9.35 19.88 -2.08
N ALA A 279 10.25 19.15 -1.41
CA ALA A 279 11.66 19.08 -1.70
C ALA A 279 11.95 18.21 -2.92
N ASP A 280 11.16 17.17 -3.16
CA ASP A 280 11.32 16.28 -4.29
C ASP A 280 10.02 16.16 -5.06
N CYS A 281 10.12 16.05 -6.39
CA CYS A 281 8.96 15.83 -7.24
C CYS A 281 9.27 14.76 -8.30
N MET A 282 8.63 13.60 -8.17
CA MET A 282 8.70 12.52 -9.15
C MET A 282 7.52 12.61 -10.11
N VAL A 283 7.81 12.50 -11.40
CA VAL A 283 6.82 12.41 -12.48
C VAL A 283 6.98 11.06 -13.17
N VAL A 284 5.88 10.33 -13.34
CA VAL A 284 5.81 9.11 -14.14
C VAL A 284 4.78 9.31 -15.24
N VAL A 285 5.24 9.29 -16.48
CA VAL A 285 4.39 9.40 -17.67
C VAL A 285 4.02 8.00 -18.15
N ASN A 286 2.76 7.62 -17.99
CA ASN A 286 2.25 6.33 -18.43
C ASN A 286 1.80 6.39 -19.90
N VAL A 287 2.29 5.45 -20.70
CA VAL A 287 2.00 5.36 -22.14
C VAL A 287 1.59 3.95 -22.55
N PHE A 288 0.84 3.85 -23.65
CA PHE A 288 0.55 2.59 -24.31
C PHE A 288 1.77 2.15 -25.15
N PRO A 289 2.04 0.82 -25.30
CA PRO A 289 3.14 0.35 -26.13
C PRO A 289 3.08 0.93 -27.54
N PHE A 290 4.21 1.44 -28.01
CA PHE A 290 4.34 2.14 -29.28
C PHE A 290 5.30 1.39 -30.19
N GLU A 291 4.92 1.20 -31.46
CA GLU A 291 5.70 0.38 -32.41
C GLU A 291 6.82 1.18 -33.10
N GLU A 292 6.62 2.49 -33.30
CA GLU A 292 7.60 3.36 -33.96
C GLU A 292 8.65 3.87 -32.97
N GLN A 293 9.77 3.14 -32.87
CA GLN A 293 10.82 3.43 -31.89
C GLN A 293 11.45 4.83 -32.05
N GLU A 294 11.58 5.35 -33.26
CA GLU A 294 12.17 6.68 -33.50
C GLU A 294 11.36 7.80 -32.89
N VAL A 295 10.03 7.76 -33.06
CA VAL A 295 9.10 8.69 -32.44
C VAL A 295 9.10 8.52 -30.91
N PHE A 296 9.19 7.28 -30.42
CA PHE A 296 9.27 7.02 -28.98
C PHE A 296 10.52 7.64 -28.34
N GLU A 297 11.69 7.48 -28.95
CA GLU A 297 12.93 8.10 -28.47
C GLU A 297 12.90 9.63 -28.58
N LYS A 298 12.25 10.18 -29.61
CA LYS A 298 12.00 11.62 -29.73
C LYS A 298 11.15 12.13 -28.56
N VAL A 299 10.05 11.44 -28.25
CA VAL A 299 9.16 11.78 -27.11
C VAL A 299 9.94 11.78 -25.79
N LYS A 300 10.79 10.79 -25.55
CA LYS A 300 11.62 10.74 -24.32
C LYS A 300 12.48 11.99 -24.17
N LYS A 301 13.16 12.42 -25.23
CA LYS A 301 14.01 13.62 -25.21
C LYS A 301 13.19 14.89 -24.96
N GLU A 302 12.06 15.03 -25.64
CA GLU A 302 11.16 16.17 -25.44
C GLU A 302 10.58 16.22 -24.01
N LEU A 303 10.25 15.07 -23.41
CA LEU A 303 9.80 15.02 -22.01
C LEU A 303 10.89 15.50 -21.04
N ILE A 304 12.16 15.16 -21.30
CA ILE A 304 13.30 15.69 -20.51
C ILE A 304 13.38 17.20 -20.67
N GLU A 305 13.28 17.75 -21.88
CA GLU A 305 13.29 19.21 -22.11
C GLU A 305 12.09 19.92 -21.45
N VAL A 306 10.92 19.29 -21.43
CA VAL A 306 9.71 19.84 -20.81
C VAL A 306 9.82 19.88 -19.29
N PHE A 307 10.30 18.81 -18.65
CA PHE A 307 10.27 18.72 -17.18
C PHE A 307 11.60 19.08 -16.51
N MET A 308 12.72 18.79 -17.17
CA MET A 308 14.08 18.89 -16.63
C MET A 308 15.06 19.50 -17.66
N PRO A 309 14.80 20.70 -18.24
CA PRO A 309 15.70 21.32 -19.21
C PRO A 309 17.02 21.76 -18.57
N ASP A 310 18.06 22.08 -19.34
CA ASP A 310 19.36 22.48 -18.75
C ASP A 310 19.39 23.94 -18.22
N GLU A 311 18.23 24.52 -17.89
CA GLU A 311 18.06 25.90 -17.41
C GLU A 311 17.95 25.99 -15.87
N PRO A 312 18.19 27.16 -15.25
CA PRO A 312 17.96 27.34 -13.81
C PRO A 312 16.51 27.07 -13.38
N ILE A 313 16.30 26.53 -12.17
CA ILE A 313 14.96 26.19 -11.65
C ILE A 313 14.04 27.43 -11.57
N SER A 314 14.60 28.63 -11.40
CA SER A 314 13.86 29.88 -11.33
C SER A 314 13.13 30.25 -12.63
N THR A 315 13.50 29.67 -13.78
CA THR A 315 12.86 29.98 -15.07
C THR A 315 11.49 29.31 -15.23
N LYS A 316 11.17 28.31 -14.40
CA LYS A 316 9.87 27.63 -14.40
C LYS A 316 9.09 27.89 -13.11
N ASP A 317 7.76 27.84 -13.24
CA ASP A 317 6.84 27.94 -12.10
C ASP A 317 6.57 26.58 -11.42
N PHE A 318 7.29 25.53 -11.84
CA PHE A 318 7.26 24.19 -11.26
C PHE A 318 8.66 23.56 -11.20
N ARG A 319 8.75 22.43 -10.50
CA ARG A 319 9.96 21.62 -10.36
C ARG A 319 9.65 20.13 -10.47
N VAL A 320 10.53 19.42 -11.16
CA VAL A 320 10.60 17.95 -11.25
C VAL A 320 12.04 17.54 -10.96
N THR A 321 12.22 16.53 -10.11
CA THR A 321 13.53 16.02 -9.68
C THR A 321 13.78 14.60 -10.14
N SER A 322 12.72 13.88 -10.54
CA SER A 322 12.81 12.52 -11.04
C SER A 322 11.74 12.30 -12.10
N LEU A 323 12.14 11.83 -13.28
CA LEU A 323 11.27 11.65 -14.43
C LEU A 323 11.36 10.22 -14.95
N TYR A 324 10.20 9.59 -15.08
CA TYR A 324 10.05 8.25 -15.62
C TYR A 324 9.06 8.24 -16.78
N ILE A 325 9.28 7.30 -17.69
CA ILE A 325 8.25 6.82 -18.60
C ILE A 325 7.91 5.38 -18.23
N ALA A 326 6.62 5.05 -18.26
CA ALA A 326 6.12 3.73 -17.91
C ALA A 326 5.28 3.19 -19.06
N VAL A 327 5.71 2.07 -19.63
CA VAL A 327 4.99 1.42 -20.75
C VAL A 327 4.08 0.34 -20.19
N GLN A 328 2.77 0.47 -20.43
CA GLN A 328 1.78 -0.47 -19.91
C GLN A 328 0.71 -0.81 -20.95
N ARG A 329 0.56 -2.10 -21.27
CA ARG A 329 -0.42 -2.59 -22.26
C ARG A 329 -1.81 -2.75 -21.65
N ASN A 330 -1.93 -3.47 -20.54
CA ASN A 330 -3.17 -3.63 -19.77
C ASN A 330 -3.01 -3.02 -18.38
N ALA A 331 -4.10 -2.52 -17.78
CA ALA A 331 -4.08 -1.98 -16.42
C ALA A 331 -3.66 -3.01 -15.35
N SER A 332 -3.79 -4.31 -15.65
CA SER A 332 -3.35 -5.42 -14.80
C SER A 332 -1.88 -5.80 -14.97
N ASP A 333 -1.22 -5.32 -16.03
CA ASP A 333 0.17 -5.65 -16.30
C ASP A 333 1.07 -4.81 -15.38
N GLU A 334 2.21 -5.36 -14.98
CA GLU A 334 3.24 -4.59 -14.31
C GLU A 334 3.82 -3.55 -15.30
N PRO A 335 3.80 -2.25 -14.96
CA PRO A 335 4.31 -1.22 -15.85
C PRO A 335 5.83 -1.36 -16.00
N LYS A 336 6.31 -1.33 -17.24
CA LYS A 336 7.75 -1.29 -17.52
C LYS A 336 8.25 0.14 -17.34
N LEU A 337 8.84 0.41 -16.19
CA LEU A 337 9.40 1.71 -15.82
C LEU A 337 10.80 1.89 -16.41
N GLU A 338 11.01 3.02 -17.07
CA GLU A 338 12.31 3.50 -17.53
C GLU A 338 12.53 4.90 -16.96
N MET A 339 13.65 5.09 -16.28
CA MET A 339 14.06 6.41 -15.78
C MET A 339 14.63 7.22 -16.94
N LEU A 340 14.08 8.41 -17.17
CA LEU A 340 14.55 9.31 -18.21
C LEU A 340 15.61 10.29 -17.68
N ALA A 341 15.34 10.89 -16.52
CA ALA A 341 16.22 11.87 -15.89
C ALA A 341 15.97 11.94 -14.39
N ALA A 342 17.00 12.32 -13.63
CA ALA A 342 16.89 12.60 -12.21
C ALA A 342 17.94 13.63 -11.78
N GLU A 343 17.68 14.34 -10.68
CA GLU A 343 18.61 15.25 -9.98
C GLU A 343 18.88 14.80 -8.53
N HIS A 344 20.08 15.05 -7.99
CA HIS A 344 20.37 14.78 -6.58
C HIS A 344 19.69 15.81 -5.68
N THR A 345 18.94 15.33 -4.69
CA THR A 345 18.20 16.16 -3.71
C THR A 345 18.57 15.84 -2.27
N CYS A 346 19.65 15.08 -2.08
CA CYS A 346 20.18 14.74 -0.78
C CYS A 346 21.71 14.92 -0.76
N GLY A 347 22.19 15.52 0.32
CA GLY A 347 23.60 15.64 0.62
C GLY A 347 23.79 16.06 2.06
N TYR A 348 24.96 16.61 2.36
CA TYR A 348 25.31 17.07 3.70
C TYR A 348 25.16 18.59 3.76
N ASP A 349 24.60 19.11 4.85
CA ASP A 349 24.57 20.55 5.11
C ASP A 349 25.98 21.05 5.49
N VAL A 350 26.09 22.35 5.79
CA VAL A 350 27.36 22.99 6.20
C VAL A 350 27.94 22.42 7.50
N ASN A 351 27.14 21.69 8.29
CA ASN A 351 27.54 21.06 9.54
C ASN A 351 27.88 19.57 9.37
N GLY A 352 27.77 19.03 8.15
CA GLY A 352 27.97 17.60 7.89
C GLY A 352 26.78 16.73 8.27
N GLU A 353 25.60 17.31 8.50
CA GLU A 353 24.37 16.56 8.76
C GLU A 353 23.65 16.20 7.46
N ILE A 354 23.07 15.00 7.40
CA ILE A 354 22.29 14.57 6.24
C ILE A 354 21.01 15.41 6.16
N CYS A 355 20.89 16.24 5.13
CA CYS A 355 19.69 17.01 4.88
C CYS A 355 19.05 16.63 3.53
N VAL A 356 17.73 16.79 3.49
CA VAL A 356 16.97 16.73 2.23
C VAL A 356 16.77 18.18 1.81
N GLY A 357 17.30 18.50 0.63
CA GLY A 357 17.56 19.86 0.23
C GLY A 357 18.25 19.91 -1.12
N PHE A 358 18.42 21.08 -1.69
CA PHE A 358 19.04 21.19 -3.01
C PHE A 358 20.53 20.91 -2.91
N VAL A 359 21.03 19.88 -3.61
CA VAL A 359 22.47 19.70 -3.82
C VAL A 359 22.89 20.74 -4.87
N ALA A 360 23.43 21.84 -4.37
CA ALA A 360 23.70 23.02 -5.17
C ALA A 360 25.20 23.29 -5.17
N THR A 361 25.75 23.66 -6.33
CA THR A 361 27.16 24.07 -6.43
C THR A 361 27.24 25.57 -6.16
N ARG A 362 27.83 25.99 -5.03
CA ARG A 362 27.99 27.42 -4.73
C ARG A 362 28.89 28.07 -5.79
N LEU A 363 28.40 29.10 -6.49
CA LEU A 363 29.10 29.73 -7.63
C LEU A 363 30.49 30.25 -7.28
N GLN A 364 30.67 30.69 -6.05
CA GLN A 364 31.90 31.32 -5.58
C GLN A 364 33.07 30.33 -5.45
N ASP A 365 32.82 29.09 -5.02
CA ASP A 365 33.87 28.12 -4.65
C ASP A 365 33.72 26.74 -5.31
N LYS A 366 32.67 26.54 -6.10
CA LYS A 366 32.34 25.27 -6.76
C LYS A 366 32.14 24.09 -5.79
N GLN A 367 31.91 24.34 -4.50
CA GLN A 367 31.58 23.26 -3.56
C GLN A 367 30.11 22.87 -3.66
N LEU A 368 29.85 21.57 -3.52
CA LEU A 368 28.51 21.01 -3.37
C LEU A 368 28.06 21.25 -1.92
N THR A 369 26.96 21.96 -1.75
CA THR A 369 26.32 22.16 -0.44
C THR A 369 24.84 21.84 -0.55
N THR A 370 24.27 21.21 0.47
CA THR A 370 22.83 20.95 0.52
C THR A 370 22.11 22.00 1.33
N VAL A 371 21.14 22.70 0.73
CA VAL A 371 20.33 23.71 1.42
C VAL A 371 19.05 23.07 1.97
N PRO A 372 18.87 22.96 3.31
CA PRO A 372 17.69 22.34 3.90
C PRO A 372 16.42 23.15 3.58
N ILE A 373 15.45 22.54 2.89
CA ILE A 373 14.16 23.20 2.60
C ILE A 373 13.26 23.24 3.83
N TYR A 374 13.44 22.28 4.75
CA TYR A 374 12.55 22.02 5.88
C TYR A 374 12.65 23.05 7.03
N ASP A 375 13.75 23.80 7.08
CA ASP A 375 14.05 24.82 8.11
C ASP A 375 13.50 26.21 7.78
N CYS A 376 12.77 26.34 6.66
CA CYS A 376 12.14 27.59 6.24
C CYS A 376 10.60 27.47 6.27
N PRO A 377 9.93 27.87 7.38
CA PRO A 377 8.47 27.81 7.53
C PRO A 377 7.69 28.52 6.41
N HIS A 378 8.28 29.54 5.77
CA HIS A 378 7.67 30.30 4.68
C HIS A 378 7.62 29.55 3.34
N LEU A 379 8.48 28.54 3.15
CA LEU A 379 8.54 27.74 1.92
C LEU A 379 7.47 26.63 1.90
N ARG A 380 6.93 26.25 3.05
CA ARG A 380 5.85 25.24 3.18
C ARG A 380 4.53 25.67 2.53
N LYS A 381 4.31 26.98 2.34
CA LYS A 381 3.06 27.55 1.81
C LYS A 381 3.17 28.07 0.38
N ASN A 382 4.38 28.22 -0.18
CA ASN A 382 4.57 28.86 -1.47
C ASN A 382 5.76 28.27 -2.24
N THR A 383 5.48 27.42 -3.23
CA THR A 383 6.51 26.88 -4.16
C THR A 383 7.26 28.00 -4.91
N LEU A 384 6.62 29.14 -5.16
CA LEU A 384 7.21 30.31 -5.82
C LEU A 384 8.41 30.93 -5.07
N ASN A 385 8.38 30.91 -3.73
CA ASN A 385 9.47 31.43 -2.92
C ASN A 385 10.66 30.47 -2.87
N VAL A 386 10.41 29.18 -3.10
CA VAL A 386 11.48 28.19 -3.26
C VAL A 386 12.24 28.54 -4.53
N ASN A 387 11.58 28.63 -5.69
CA ASN A 387 12.26 28.88 -6.96
C ASN A 387 13.04 30.21 -7.02
N ARG A 388 12.56 31.28 -6.36
CA ARG A 388 13.25 32.59 -6.30
C ARG A 388 14.53 32.61 -5.45
N ALA A 389 14.69 31.70 -4.48
CA ALA A 389 15.87 31.71 -3.62
C ALA A 389 17.15 31.18 -4.30
N PHE A 390 17.08 30.79 -5.59
CA PHE A 390 18.11 29.96 -6.24
C PHE A 390 18.49 30.42 -7.66
N GLU A 391 18.55 31.73 -7.92
CA GLU A 391 18.99 32.29 -9.22
C GLU A 391 20.45 31.90 -9.62
N GLU A 392 21.21 31.23 -8.76
CA GLU A 392 22.65 31.00 -8.91
C GLU A 392 23.13 29.52 -9.07
N TYR A 393 22.30 28.48 -9.25
CA TYR A 393 22.77 27.07 -9.13
C TYR A 393 22.55 26.17 -10.38
N ILE A 394 23.48 25.21 -10.65
CA ILE A 394 23.51 24.29 -11.82
C ILE A 394 23.19 22.82 -11.43
N ARG A 395 22.48 22.09 -12.30
CA ARG A 395 21.98 20.69 -12.16
C ARG A 395 23.07 19.63 -12.31
N LYS A 396 22.99 18.53 -11.52
CA LYS A 396 23.79 17.30 -11.72
C LYS A 396 22.97 16.04 -11.38
N SER A 397 23.27 14.95 -12.11
CA SER A 397 22.75 13.56 -12.03
C SER A 397 22.01 13.18 -10.75
N GLY A 398 20.91 12.43 -10.81
CA GLY A 398 20.07 12.16 -9.63
C GLY A 398 19.74 10.72 -9.32
N THR A 399 18.76 10.56 -8.42
CA THR A 399 18.38 9.28 -7.82
C THR A 399 17.10 8.69 -8.42
N PRO A 400 16.99 7.35 -8.48
CA PRO A 400 15.78 6.66 -8.96
C PRO A 400 14.63 6.61 -7.94
N TYR A 401 14.61 7.55 -7.00
CA TYR A 401 13.68 7.62 -5.87
C TYR A 401 13.62 9.07 -5.38
N VAL A 402 12.57 9.35 -4.62
CA VAL A 402 12.38 10.64 -3.94
C VAL A 402 12.40 10.47 -2.44
N TYR A 403 12.75 11.55 -1.73
CA TYR A 403 12.74 11.60 -0.29
C TYR A 403 11.57 12.42 0.25
N GLU A 404 11.05 11.99 1.40
CA GLU A 404 10.14 12.77 2.23
C GLU A 404 10.57 12.65 3.69
N ARG A 405 10.12 13.60 4.53
CA ARG A 405 10.32 13.57 5.98
C ARG A 405 9.01 13.41 6.73
N LEU A 406 9.02 12.55 7.76
CA LEU A 406 7.90 12.33 8.67
C LEU A 406 8.47 12.18 10.11
N PHE A 407 8.00 12.95 11.08
CA PHE A 407 8.58 13.01 12.44
C PHE A 407 10.10 13.25 12.49
N ASN A 408 10.65 14.00 11.52
CA ASN A 408 12.09 14.15 11.26
C ASN A 408 12.84 12.87 10.82
N ILE A 409 12.11 11.83 10.44
CA ILE A 409 12.63 10.59 9.89
C ILE A 409 12.59 10.71 8.37
N LYS A 410 13.69 10.36 7.71
CA LYS A 410 13.84 10.45 6.26
C LYS A 410 13.36 9.16 5.60
N PHE A 411 12.49 9.25 4.61
CA PHE A 411 12.00 8.10 3.86
C PHE A 411 12.36 8.22 2.39
N ARG A 412 13.09 7.25 1.88
CA ARG A 412 13.25 6.93 0.47
C ARG A 412 11.96 6.29 -0.04
N ILE A 413 11.48 6.76 -1.19
CA ILE A 413 10.23 6.34 -1.82
C ILE A 413 10.49 6.10 -3.31
N SER A 414 10.44 4.82 -3.72
CA SER A 414 10.50 4.42 -5.13
C SER A 414 9.14 4.61 -5.85
N PRO A 415 9.08 4.58 -7.20
CA PRO A 415 7.84 4.87 -7.95
C PRO A 415 6.64 4.00 -7.56
N ASN A 416 6.88 2.70 -7.34
CA ASN A 416 5.86 1.72 -6.99
C ASN A 416 5.54 1.67 -5.50
N THR A 417 6.42 2.20 -4.65
CA THR A 417 6.31 2.13 -3.19
C THR A 417 5.15 3.00 -2.68
N PHE A 418 4.27 2.43 -1.85
CA PHE A 418 3.20 3.21 -1.22
C PHE A 418 3.76 4.16 -0.16
N PHE A 419 3.18 5.37 -0.09
CA PHE A 419 3.46 6.35 0.96
C PHE A 419 2.16 7.12 1.22
N GLN A 420 1.93 7.52 2.47
CA GLN A 420 0.69 8.19 2.86
C GLN A 420 0.53 9.54 2.18
N THR A 421 -0.67 9.83 1.68
CA THR A 421 -0.86 10.98 0.77
C THR A 421 -0.88 12.35 1.44
N ASN A 422 -0.94 12.39 2.77
CA ASN A 422 -0.98 13.59 3.61
C ASN A 422 0.12 13.48 4.67
N THR A 423 1.34 13.93 4.36
CA THR A 423 2.51 13.75 5.23
C THR A 423 2.28 14.26 6.65
N LEU A 424 1.76 15.49 6.81
CA LEU A 424 1.58 16.11 8.13
C LEU A 424 0.51 15.39 8.98
N THR A 425 -0.56 14.90 8.37
CA THR A 425 -1.59 14.15 9.12
C THR A 425 -1.19 12.71 9.38
N THR A 426 -0.27 12.17 8.59
CA THR A 426 0.33 10.85 8.85
C THR A 426 0.96 10.81 10.24
N GLU A 427 1.50 11.93 10.73
CA GLU A 427 2.04 12.01 12.09
C GLU A 427 0.96 11.81 13.17
N VAL A 428 -0.24 12.38 12.96
CA VAL A 428 -1.39 12.17 13.85
C VAL A 428 -1.84 10.71 13.82
N LEU A 429 -1.94 10.13 12.62
CA LEU A 429 -2.30 8.73 12.42
C LEU A 429 -1.32 7.78 13.13
N TYR A 430 -0.02 7.93 12.89
CA TYR A 430 1.00 7.02 13.43
C TYR A 430 1.16 7.20 14.93
N THR A 431 0.91 8.40 15.46
CA THR A 431 0.79 8.63 16.90
C THR A 431 -0.38 7.83 17.48
N ALA A 432 -1.55 7.89 16.85
CA ALA A 432 -2.72 7.11 17.27
C ALA A 432 -2.50 5.59 17.18
N ILE A 433 -1.77 5.11 16.17
CA ILE A 433 -1.36 3.70 16.07
C ILE A 433 -0.44 3.33 17.24
N GLY A 434 0.60 4.12 17.51
CA GLY A 434 1.54 3.86 18.61
C GLY A 434 0.86 3.87 19.98
N ASP A 435 -0.07 4.80 20.20
CA ASP A 435 -0.89 4.87 21.41
C ASP A 435 -1.83 3.67 21.54
N ALA A 436 -2.50 3.28 20.45
CA ALA A 436 -3.36 2.10 20.42
C ALA A 436 -2.59 0.81 20.68
N LEU A 437 -1.34 0.70 20.19
CA LEU A 437 -0.42 -0.40 20.49
C LEU A 437 0.09 -0.40 21.93
N GLY A 438 -0.05 0.71 22.66
CA GLY A 438 0.50 0.88 24.01
C GLY A 438 2.03 1.05 24.02
N LEU A 439 2.59 1.58 22.92
CA LEU A 439 4.02 1.84 22.83
C LEU A 439 4.42 3.11 23.61
N PRO A 440 5.61 3.13 24.24
CA PRO A 440 6.13 4.29 24.95
C PRO A 440 5.97 5.59 24.16
N ASN A 441 5.45 6.64 24.82
CA ASN A 441 5.29 7.96 24.22
C ASN A 441 6.36 8.93 24.77
N PRO A 442 7.22 9.52 23.90
CA PRO A 442 8.19 10.53 24.31
C PRO A 442 7.54 11.87 24.71
N GLU A 443 6.30 12.12 24.32
CA GLU A 443 5.57 13.33 24.69
C GLU A 443 4.58 13.00 25.81
N ALA A 444 4.63 13.74 26.93
CA ALA A 444 3.52 13.69 27.88
C ALA A 444 2.31 14.29 27.16
N LEU A 445 1.14 13.64 27.20
CA LEU A 445 -0.09 14.10 26.55
C LEU A 445 -0.36 15.59 26.83
N VAL A 446 0.13 16.48 25.95
CA VAL A 446 -0.36 17.84 25.83
C VAL A 446 -1.45 17.74 24.78
N ARG A 447 -2.70 17.64 25.22
CA ARG A 447 -3.84 17.90 24.34
C ARG A 447 -3.64 19.32 23.81
N LEU A 448 -3.34 19.46 22.51
CA LEU A 448 -3.42 20.76 21.86
C LEU A 448 -4.87 21.25 22.02
N PRO A 449 -5.11 22.41 22.66
CA PRO A 449 -6.45 22.97 22.65
C PRO A 449 -6.83 23.27 21.20
N ALA A 450 -8.08 22.96 20.86
CA ALA A 450 -8.68 23.36 19.60
C ALA A 450 -8.42 24.85 19.38
N ILE A 451 -7.79 25.20 18.26
CA ILE A 451 -7.62 26.59 17.84
C ILE A 451 -9.00 27.09 17.44
N VAL A 452 -9.75 27.63 18.40
CA VAL A 452 -10.89 28.50 18.12
C VAL A 452 -10.29 29.83 17.68
N GLY A 453 -10.56 30.20 16.43
CA GLY A 453 -10.11 31.48 15.89
C GLY A 453 -10.70 32.63 16.69
N GLU A 454 -9.84 33.42 17.33
CA GLU A 454 -10.21 34.74 17.81
C GLU A 454 -9.39 35.81 17.10
N LYS A 455 -10.16 36.85 16.74
CA LYS A 455 -9.88 37.90 15.79
C LYS A 455 -8.90 38.92 16.37
N GLU A 456 -7.94 39.35 15.56
CA GLU A 456 -7.17 40.56 15.82
C GLU A 456 -8.11 41.78 15.89
N LYS A 457 -8.00 42.56 16.97
CA LYS A 457 -8.43 43.98 17.03
C LYS A 457 -7.50 44.77 17.95
N PRO A 458 -7.40 46.11 17.75
CA PRO A 458 -6.12 46.80 17.65
C PRO A 458 -5.59 47.37 18.98
N SER A 459 -4.27 47.60 18.97
CA SER A 459 -3.48 48.19 20.04
C SER A 459 -3.99 49.56 20.51
N LYS A 460 -4.11 49.72 21.83
CA LYS A 460 -3.96 51.01 22.51
C LYS A 460 -2.93 50.87 23.62
N ASN A 461 -2.00 51.83 23.62
CA ASN A 461 -1.06 52.11 24.69
C ASN A 461 -1.79 52.34 26.02
N ASP A 462 -1.20 51.87 27.12
CA ASP A 462 -0.81 52.72 28.26
C ASP A 462 0.08 51.90 29.21
N GLY A 463 1.08 52.57 29.79
CA GLY A 463 2.16 51.95 30.57
C GLY A 463 1.88 51.77 32.05
N GLY A 464 2.90 51.27 32.77
CA GLY A 464 3.04 51.42 34.21
C GLY A 464 3.27 50.14 35.01
N ASP A 465 4.51 50.03 35.51
CA ASP A 465 4.96 49.44 36.79
C ASP A 465 5.11 47.92 37.01
N GLU A 466 6.38 47.55 37.28
CA GLU A 466 6.84 46.30 37.91
C GLU A 466 6.40 46.19 39.38
N PRO A 467 6.37 44.95 39.94
CA PRO A 467 7.44 44.64 40.89
C PRO A 467 7.95 43.19 40.88
N VAL A 468 9.22 43.08 41.28
CA VAL A 468 10.08 41.91 41.47
C VAL A 468 9.68 41.08 42.71
N ALA A 469 9.71 39.74 42.62
CA ALA A 469 9.66 38.83 43.78
C ALA A 469 10.72 37.69 43.73
N LYS A 470 11.22 37.38 44.93
CA LYS A 470 12.49 36.73 45.30
C LYS A 470 12.54 35.20 45.15
N LYS A 471 13.75 34.66 44.91
CA LYS A 471 14.17 33.26 45.15
C LYS A 471 14.78 33.09 46.56
N PRO A 472 14.64 31.94 47.23
CA PRO A 472 15.34 31.67 48.49
C PRO A 472 16.69 30.95 48.29
N LYS A 473 17.64 31.31 49.16
CA LYS A 473 18.97 30.70 49.36
C LYS A 473 18.87 29.51 50.31
N ILE A 474 19.75 28.52 50.14
CA ILE A 474 20.05 27.49 51.15
C ILE A 474 21.54 27.60 51.48
N GLU A 475 21.82 27.65 52.79
CA GLU A 475 23.12 27.86 53.40
C GLU A 475 23.85 26.53 53.64
N ALA A 476 25.18 26.57 53.53
CA ALA A 476 26.10 25.51 53.90
C ALA A 476 26.67 25.77 55.30
N LYS A 477 26.94 24.70 56.06
CA LYS A 477 27.91 24.71 57.17
C LYS A 477 28.70 23.40 57.17
N ASN A 478 30.02 23.58 57.24
CA ASN A 478 31.08 22.58 57.47
C ASN A 478 31.19 22.27 58.97
N GLU A 479 31.61 21.06 59.32
CA GLU A 479 32.56 20.79 60.43
C GLU A 479 33.41 19.55 60.07
N GLU A 480 34.73 19.67 60.27
CA GLU A 480 35.76 18.62 60.23
C GLU A 480 36.08 18.17 61.67
N GLU A 481 36.43 16.90 61.90
CA GLU A 481 37.72 16.46 62.50
C GLU A 481 37.76 14.95 62.87
N GLU A 482 38.86 14.33 62.42
CA GLU A 482 39.74 13.29 63.00
C GLU A 482 39.23 12.04 63.76
N GLY A 483 39.82 10.88 63.42
CA GLY A 483 39.86 9.70 64.30
C GLY A 483 40.32 8.40 63.63
N SER A 484 41.45 7.86 64.10
CA SER A 484 42.26 6.75 63.59
C SER A 484 41.72 5.30 63.72
N ASN A 485 42.38 4.40 62.98
CA ASN A 485 42.64 2.95 63.21
C ASN A 485 41.65 1.90 62.67
N GLY A 486 42.17 0.98 61.84
CA GLY A 486 41.74 -0.42 61.86
C GLY A 486 41.52 -1.15 60.53
N ASN A 487 42.52 -1.22 59.66
CA ASN A 487 42.56 -2.19 58.55
C ASN A 487 42.67 -3.63 59.09
N MET A 488 41.62 -4.45 58.91
CA MET A 488 41.71 -5.90 58.58
C MET A 488 40.34 -6.63 58.47
N GLU A 489 39.20 -5.93 58.56
CA GLU A 489 37.87 -6.53 58.28
C GLU A 489 37.18 -6.01 57.00
N GLU A 490 37.77 -5.02 56.30
CA GLU A 490 37.16 -4.41 55.11
C GLU A 490 37.40 -5.18 53.81
N GLU A 491 38.50 -5.92 53.65
CA GLU A 491 38.76 -6.66 52.38
C GLU A 491 37.81 -7.85 52.17
N LYS A 492 37.34 -8.51 53.23
CA LYS A 492 36.31 -9.57 53.10
C LYS A 492 34.91 -9.02 52.90
N LYS A 493 34.61 -7.83 53.41
CA LYS A 493 33.34 -7.13 53.18
C LYS A 493 33.30 -6.51 51.78
N GLU A 494 34.40 -6.01 51.24
CA GLU A 494 34.44 -5.53 49.86
C GLU A 494 34.29 -6.67 48.84
N GLU A 495 34.91 -7.84 49.05
CA GLU A 495 34.70 -8.97 48.13
C GLU A 495 33.28 -9.55 48.20
N THR A 496 32.65 -9.63 49.39
CA THR A 496 31.22 -10.00 49.49
C THR A 496 30.30 -8.92 48.94
N THR A 497 30.64 -7.65 49.11
CA THR A 497 29.86 -6.51 48.56
C THR A 497 30.02 -6.44 47.04
N ILE A 498 31.17 -6.79 46.47
CA ILE A 498 31.37 -6.88 45.01
C ILE A 498 30.67 -8.12 44.44
N LEU A 499 30.64 -9.25 45.15
CA LEU A 499 29.85 -10.42 44.73
C LEU A 499 28.34 -10.16 44.86
N GLU A 500 27.91 -9.44 45.89
CA GLU A 500 26.51 -9.02 46.08
C GLU A 500 26.11 -7.88 45.14
N ILE A 501 27.01 -6.99 44.73
CA ILE A 501 26.78 -5.98 43.68
C ILE A 501 26.79 -6.65 42.31
N LYS A 502 27.65 -7.65 42.06
CA LYS A 502 27.59 -8.46 40.83
C LYS A 502 26.34 -9.33 40.78
N ASN A 503 25.91 -9.89 41.91
CA ASN A 503 24.66 -10.67 42.02
C ASN A 503 23.41 -9.78 42.05
N LYS A 504 23.49 -8.53 42.53
CA LYS A 504 22.44 -7.52 42.37
C LYS A 504 22.38 -6.98 40.95
N ASN A 505 23.51 -6.82 40.26
CA ASN A 505 23.53 -6.44 38.85
C ASN A 505 23.02 -7.56 37.92
N THR A 506 23.24 -8.83 38.25
CA THR A 506 22.62 -9.97 37.53
C THR A 506 21.17 -10.24 37.95
N ALA A 507 20.76 -9.82 39.16
CA ALA A 507 19.35 -9.82 39.56
C ALA A 507 18.57 -8.58 39.07
N GLU A 508 19.22 -7.44 38.78
CA GLU A 508 18.64 -6.29 38.08
C GLU A 508 18.54 -6.51 36.56
N GLU A 509 19.21 -7.55 36.04
CA GLU A 509 18.84 -8.18 34.76
C GLU A 509 17.53 -9.00 34.85
N ALA A 510 16.77 -8.89 35.96
CA ALA A 510 15.37 -9.31 36.04
C ALA A 510 14.50 -8.60 34.98
N ALA A 511 14.21 -9.34 33.91
CA ALA A 511 13.14 -9.15 32.94
C ALA A 511 12.91 -7.70 32.44
N LYS A 512 13.91 -7.08 31.81
CA LYS A 512 13.69 -5.91 30.95
C LYS A 512 12.51 -6.18 30.02
N LYS A 513 11.48 -5.31 30.05
CA LYS A 513 10.28 -5.46 29.21
C LYS A 513 10.70 -5.57 27.75
N ARG A 514 10.36 -6.68 27.07
CA ARG A 514 10.65 -6.89 25.65
C ARG A 514 9.38 -6.69 24.84
N ILE A 515 9.46 -5.89 23.78
CA ILE A 515 8.34 -5.64 22.86
C ILE A 515 8.81 -5.90 21.43
N LEU A 516 8.20 -6.86 20.76
CA LEU A 516 8.38 -7.08 19.32
C LEU A 516 7.18 -6.50 18.58
N LEU A 517 7.43 -5.50 17.75
CA LEU A 517 6.45 -4.94 16.82
C LEU A 517 6.49 -5.74 15.50
N LEU A 518 5.35 -6.30 15.13
CA LEU A 518 5.14 -6.94 13.84
C LEU A 518 4.39 -5.97 12.91
N ASP A 519 5.08 -5.44 11.91
CA ASP A 519 4.53 -4.50 10.91
C ASP A 519 4.15 -5.29 9.64
N ILE A 520 2.86 -5.62 9.52
CA ILE A 520 2.33 -6.48 8.45
C ILE A 520 1.82 -5.61 7.31
N CYS A 521 2.29 -5.90 6.09
CA CYS A 521 2.13 -5.01 4.92
C CYS A 521 2.89 -3.69 5.13
N CYS A 522 4.16 -3.81 5.56
CA CYS A 522 4.92 -2.65 6.03
C CYS A 522 5.28 -1.64 4.93
N GLY A 523 5.13 -1.98 3.64
CA GLY A 523 5.55 -1.12 2.54
C GLY A 523 7.01 -0.66 2.69
N ALA A 524 7.24 0.65 2.62
CA ALA A 524 8.56 1.28 2.83
C ALA A 524 9.01 1.34 4.31
N GLY A 525 8.31 0.64 5.20
CA GLY A 525 8.57 0.61 6.64
C GLY A 525 8.11 1.88 7.39
N THR A 526 7.20 2.67 6.83
CA THR A 526 6.84 4.00 7.36
C THR A 526 6.25 3.94 8.76
N ILE A 527 5.34 3.00 9.03
CA ILE A 527 4.74 2.81 10.35
C ILE A 527 5.78 2.27 11.33
N GLY A 528 6.34 1.08 11.03
CA GLY A 528 7.28 0.40 11.91
C GLY A 528 8.50 1.23 12.29
N LEU A 529 9.13 1.90 11.31
CA LEU A 529 10.30 2.75 11.56
C LEU A 529 9.93 3.98 12.42
N SER A 530 8.79 4.61 12.13
CA SER A 530 8.31 5.75 12.93
C SER A 530 8.07 5.37 14.38
N LEU A 531 7.45 4.21 14.61
CA LEU A 531 7.21 3.69 15.95
C LEU A 531 8.51 3.26 16.65
N ALA A 532 9.46 2.67 15.92
CA ALA A 532 10.77 2.33 16.46
C ALA A 532 11.52 3.59 16.94
N LYS A 533 11.52 4.66 16.13
CA LYS A 533 12.11 5.95 16.49
C LYS A 533 11.40 6.64 17.65
N ARG A 534 10.07 6.53 17.73
CA ARG A 534 9.30 6.97 18.89
C ARG A 534 9.76 6.27 20.17
N VAL A 535 9.95 4.95 20.13
CA VAL A 535 10.42 4.17 21.30
C VAL A 535 11.88 4.50 21.63
N GLU A 536 12.75 4.70 20.63
CA GLU A 536 14.13 5.15 20.83
C GLU A 536 14.17 6.51 21.55
N LYS A 537 13.37 7.49 21.11
CA LYS A 537 13.23 8.80 21.76
C LYS A 537 12.72 8.67 23.21
N ALA A 538 11.72 7.82 23.45
CA ALA A 538 11.23 7.56 24.80
C ALA A 538 12.28 6.89 25.70
N THR A 539 13.09 5.99 25.14
CA THR A 539 14.21 5.32 25.83
C THR A 539 15.28 6.33 26.22
N ALA A 540 15.68 7.22 25.30
CA ALA A 540 16.64 8.28 25.55
C ALA A 540 16.19 9.26 26.66
N GLN A 541 14.87 9.45 26.81
CA GLN A 541 14.28 10.26 27.88
C GLN A 541 14.03 9.49 29.20
N GLY A 542 14.46 8.23 29.30
CA GLY A 542 14.25 7.39 30.49
C GLY A 542 12.80 6.93 30.69
N LYS A 543 11.92 7.10 29.71
CA LYS A 543 10.49 6.69 29.78
C LYS A 543 10.26 5.23 29.39
N PHE A 544 11.29 4.56 28.86
CA PHE A 544 11.28 3.13 28.57
C PHE A 544 12.63 2.53 28.90
N ASN A 545 12.64 1.46 29.71
CA ASN A 545 13.84 0.71 30.08
C ASN A 545 13.66 -0.76 29.68
N GLY A 546 13.54 -1.00 28.37
CA GLY A 546 13.24 -2.31 27.81
C GLY A 546 13.94 -2.57 26.47
N ILE A 547 13.67 -3.72 25.86
CA ILE A 547 14.17 -4.09 24.53
C ILE A 547 13.02 -3.96 23.53
N PHE A 548 13.25 -3.22 22.45
CA PHE A 548 12.31 -3.08 21.35
C PHE A 548 12.89 -3.72 20.10
N GLY A 549 12.04 -4.45 19.36
CA GLY A 549 12.38 -5.06 18.09
C GLY A 549 11.29 -4.76 17.05
N LEU A 550 11.70 -4.62 15.80
CA LEU A 550 10.81 -4.39 14.67
C LEU A 550 10.97 -5.51 13.64
N LEU A 551 9.87 -6.18 13.29
CA LEU A 551 9.82 -7.12 12.17
C LEU A 551 8.78 -6.64 11.16
N GLY A 552 9.24 -6.20 10.00
CA GLY A 552 8.36 -5.81 8.89
C GLY A 552 8.21 -6.91 7.86
N VAL A 553 7.00 -7.07 7.32
CA VAL A 553 6.70 -8.01 6.25
C VAL A 553 5.98 -7.31 5.11
N GLU A 554 6.49 -7.48 3.89
CA GLU A 554 5.90 -6.88 2.69
C GLU A 554 6.04 -7.83 1.50
N LEU A 555 5.03 -7.85 0.63
CA LEU A 555 5.02 -8.70 -0.56
C LEU A 555 5.90 -8.13 -1.68
N ILE A 556 5.95 -6.80 -1.80
CA ILE A 556 6.71 -6.09 -2.83
C ILE A 556 8.18 -5.94 -2.42
N ASN A 557 9.07 -6.62 -3.12
CA ASN A 557 10.50 -6.64 -2.80
C ASN A 557 11.14 -5.25 -2.84
N GLU A 558 10.78 -4.39 -3.80
CA GLU A 558 11.28 -3.01 -3.89
C GLU A 558 10.95 -2.20 -2.63
N ALA A 559 9.75 -2.39 -2.07
CA ALA A 559 9.32 -1.72 -0.85
C ALA A 559 10.08 -2.23 0.39
N VAL A 560 10.40 -3.53 0.45
CA VAL A 560 11.27 -4.11 1.50
C VAL A 560 12.68 -3.54 1.44
N VAL A 561 13.24 -3.39 0.24
CA VAL A 561 14.55 -2.75 0.04
C VAL A 561 14.52 -1.30 0.51
N ASP A 562 13.48 -0.54 0.13
CA ASP A 562 13.28 0.82 0.63
C ASP A 562 13.18 0.82 2.16
N ALA A 563 12.45 -0.12 2.78
CA ALA A 563 12.28 -0.21 4.23
C ALA A 563 13.59 -0.48 5.00
N ASP A 564 14.40 -1.45 4.54
CA ASP A 564 15.70 -1.76 5.14
C ASP A 564 16.66 -0.57 5.02
N LEU A 565 16.74 0.05 3.83
CA LEU A 565 17.56 1.25 3.62
C LEU A 565 17.06 2.42 4.47
N ASN A 566 15.74 2.64 4.57
CA ASN A 566 15.17 3.67 5.43
C ASN A 566 15.57 3.45 6.90
N ALA A 567 15.50 2.22 7.42
CA ALA A 567 15.92 1.96 8.79
C ALA A 567 17.42 2.24 9.01
N ARG A 568 18.28 1.85 8.07
CA ARG A 568 19.73 2.08 8.14
C ARG A 568 20.11 3.56 8.00
N ASP A 569 19.50 4.26 7.04
CA ASP A 569 19.73 5.67 6.77
C ASP A 569 19.26 6.56 7.93
N ASN A 570 18.28 6.10 8.70
CA ASN A 570 17.87 6.73 9.95
C ASN A 570 18.62 6.17 11.17
N HIS A 571 19.70 5.42 10.99
CA HIS A 571 20.57 4.93 12.06
C HIS A 571 19.86 4.04 13.10
N LEU A 572 18.85 3.26 12.70
CA LEU A 572 18.30 2.22 13.57
C LEU A 572 19.35 1.11 13.75
N LYS A 573 19.52 0.62 14.99
CA LYS A 573 20.52 -0.40 15.29
C LYS A 573 20.22 -1.69 14.53
N SER A 574 21.19 -2.21 13.77
CA SER A 574 21.02 -3.37 12.87
C SER A 574 20.47 -4.63 13.56
N ASN A 575 20.74 -4.82 14.85
CA ASN A 575 20.23 -5.94 15.62
C ASN A 575 18.79 -5.76 16.14
N THR A 576 18.15 -4.60 15.92
CA THR A 576 16.81 -4.26 16.44
C THR A 576 15.71 -4.31 15.40
N PHE A 577 16.03 -4.50 14.12
CA PHE A 577 15.02 -4.59 13.07
C PHE A 577 15.32 -5.67 12.04
N ARG A 578 14.28 -6.12 11.33
CA ARG A 578 14.41 -6.93 10.13
C ARG A 578 13.19 -6.70 9.22
N TYR A 579 13.41 -6.63 7.92
CA TYR A 579 12.33 -6.59 6.92
C TYR A 579 12.42 -7.83 6.03
N ILE A 580 11.29 -8.47 5.78
CA ILE A 580 11.23 -9.73 5.03
C ILE A 580 10.30 -9.59 3.82
N PRO A 581 10.77 -9.93 2.61
CA PRO A 581 9.90 -10.03 1.45
C PRO A 581 9.11 -11.34 1.50
N GLY A 582 7.80 -11.26 1.30
CA GLY A 582 6.95 -12.43 1.14
C GLY A 582 5.57 -12.32 1.78
N LYS A 583 4.89 -13.46 1.83
CA LYS A 583 3.53 -13.56 2.40
C LYS A 583 3.59 -13.60 3.92
N ALA A 584 2.81 -12.75 4.58
CA ALA A 584 2.75 -12.66 6.04
C ALA A 584 2.44 -13.99 6.73
N GLU A 585 1.56 -14.81 6.16
CA GLU A 585 1.21 -16.11 6.76
C GLU A 585 2.37 -17.10 6.83
N ALA A 586 3.41 -16.95 5.99
CA ALA A 586 4.57 -17.84 6.00
C ALA A 586 5.55 -17.50 7.13
N ILE A 587 5.51 -16.26 7.65
CA ILE A 587 6.45 -15.78 8.66
C ILE A 587 5.95 -16.08 10.06
N PHE A 588 4.63 -16.05 10.29
CA PHE A 588 4.06 -16.29 11.63
C PHE A 588 4.44 -17.65 12.22
N SER A 589 4.60 -18.70 11.39
CA SER A 589 4.99 -20.04 11.83
C SER A 589 6.48 -20.20 12.16
N SER A 590 7.30 -19.22 11.81
CA SER A 590 8.76 -19.29 11.95
C SER A 590 9.32 -18.00 12.55
N LEU A 591 8.55 -17.39 13.47
CA LEU A 591 8.88 -16.08 14.03
C LEU A 591 10.25 -16.08 14.72
N ASP A 592 10.62 -17.17 15.39
CA ASP A 592 11.92 -17.33 16.06
C ASP A 592 13.11 -17.16 15.11
N TYR A 593 12.95 -17.62 13.86
CA TYR A 593 13.96 -17.46 12.82
C TYR A 593 14.03 -16.04 12.28
N PHE A 594 12.86 -15.40 12.11
CA PHE A 594 12.73 -14.08 11.49
C PHE A 594 12.88 -12.91 12.45
N ALA A 595 12.75 -13.13 13.76
CA ALA A 595 12.90 -12.09 14.75
C ALA A 595 14.26 -11.38 14.65
N PRO A 596 14.34 -10.08 14.99
CA PRO A 596 15.60 -9.37 15.10
C PRO A 596 16.53 -10.00 16.13
N ASP A 597 17.84 -9.83 15.95
CA ASP A 597 18.85 -10.53 16.78
C ASP A 597 18.79 -10.16 18.26
N CYS A 598 18.27 -8.96 18.61
CA CYS A 598 18.05 -8.59 20.01
C CYS A 598 17.03 -9.50 20.75
N PHE A 599 16.25 -10.33 20.02
CA PHE A 599 15.30 -11.29 20.56
C PHE A 599 15.78 -12.75 20.55
N LYS A 600 16.96 -13.06 19.99
CA LYS A 600 17.47 -14.44 19.93
C LYS A 600 18.35 -14.78 21.15
N GLU A 601 18.20 -15.98 21.71
CA GLU A 601 19.16 -16.51 22.70
C GLU A 601 20.45 -17.01 22.03
N ASN A 602 21.59 -16.86 22.70
CA ASN A 602 22.92 -17.23 22.20
C ASN A 602 23.35 -16.55 20.89
N SER A 603 23.27 -15.22 20.81
CA SER A 603 23.94 -14.44 19.76
C SER A 603 25.47 -14.39 19.96
N LYS A 604 26.13 -15.54 20.14
CA LYS A 604 27.26 -15.74 19.25
C LYS A 604 26.59 -15.95 17.91
N THR A 605 26.47 -14.90 17.11
CA THR A 605 26.45 -15.12 15.67
C THR A 605 27.49 -16.20 15.44
N PRO A 606 27.15 -17.36 14.85
CA PRO A 606 28.22 -18.19 14.31
C PRO A 606 29.04 -17.18 13.51
N GLU A 607 30.33 -17.07 13.79
CA GLU A 607 31.22 -16.59 12.75
C GLU A 607 30.93 -17.53 11.59
N LEU A 608 30.04 -17.09 10.70
CA LEU A 608 29.73 -17.79 9.47
C LEU A 608 31.04 -17.69 8.72
N LYS A 609 31.90 -18.70 8.89
CA LYS A 609 32.92 -19.03 7.90
C LYS A 609 32.16 -19.02 6.59
N ALA A 610 32.50 -18.09 5.69
CA ALA A 610 31.78 -17.78 4.47
C ALA A 610 30.99 -18.99 3.93
N GLY A 611 29.67 -18.95 4.16
CA GLY A 611 28.77 -20.05 3.85
C GLY A 611 28.32 -19.98 2.40
N GLU A 612 28.09 -21.15 1.81
CA GLU A 612 27.51 -21.30 0.47
C GLU A 612 26.16 -20.58 0.36
N ILE A 613 26.02 -19.67 -0.60
CA ILE A 613 24.78 -18.91 -0.86
C ILE A 613 23.80 -19.84 -1.58
N VAL A 614 22.75 -20.29 -0.88
CA VAL A 614 21.68 -21.07 -1.53
C VAL A 614 20.56 -20.12 -1.98
N GLY A 615 20.42 -19.90 -3.28
CA GLY A 615 19.33 -19.09 -3.85
C GLY A 615 18.21 -19.96 -4.40
N VAL A 616 16.96 -19.70 -4.05
CA VAL A 616 15.79 -20.43 -4.57
C VAL A 616 15.04 -19.53 -5.55
N LEU A 617 14.97 -19.93 -6.81
CA LEU A 617 14.51 -19.04 -7.90
C LEU A 617 13.43 -19.72 -8.75
N ASP A 618 12.36 -18.98 -9.03
CA ASP A 618 11.24 -19.35 -9.92
C ASP A 618 11.01 -18.17 -10.88
N PRO A 619 11.01 -18.34 -12.22
CA PRO A 619 11.11 -19.59 -12.98
C PRO A 619 12.53 -20.18 -13.05
N PRO A 620 12.70 -21.45 -13.47
CA PRO A 620 14.01 -22.10 -13.62
C PRO A 620 15.04 -21.34 -14.46
N ARG A 621 14.59 -20.46 -15.37
CA ARG A 621 15.47 -19.57 -16.13
C ARG A 621 16.24 -18.58 -15.24
N ALA A 622 15.63 -18.12 -14.16
CA ALA A 622 16.28 -17.21 -13.21
C ALA A 622 17.46 -17.88 -12.49
N VAL A 623 17.45 -19.20 -12.31
CA VAL A 623 18.61 -19.98 -11.81
C VAL A 623 19.79 -19.84 -12.75
N VAL A 624 19.56 -20.02 -14.06
CA VAL A 624 20.61 -19.89 -15.08
C VAL A 624 21.18 -18.47 -15.09
N ASP A 625 20.32 -17.46 -15.05
CA ASP A 625 20.75 -16.06 -15.05
C ASP A 625 21.54 -15.71 -13.77
N ALA A 626 21.14 -16.25 -12.61
CA ALA A 626 21.85 -16.05 -11.34
C ALA A 626 23.21 -16.77 -11.30
N GLU A 627 23.31 -17.97 -11.89
CA GLU A 627 24.58 -18.67 -12.06
C GLU A 627 25.54 -17.90 -12.98
N LEU A 628 25.04 -17.37 -14.09
CA LEU A 628 25.83 -16.54 -15.02
C LEU A 628 26.32 -15.27 -14.31
N ASN A 629 25.43 -14.55 -13.62
CA ASN A 629 25.79 -13.36 -12.85
C ASN A 629 26.85 -13.66 -11.78
N ALA A 630 26.72 -14.79 -11.07
CA ALA A 630 27.71 -15.19 -10.07
C ALA A 630 29.09 -15.45 -10.70
N ARG A 631 29.12 -16.07 -11.89
CA ARG A 631 30.36 -16.31 -12.64
C ARG A 631 30.97 -15.01 -13.17
N ASP A 632 30.14 -14.11 -13.69
CA ASP A 632 30.58 -12.81 -14.24
C ASP A 632 31.14 -11.90 -13.13
N ASN A 633 30.66 -12.06 -11.90
CA ASN A 633 31.19 -11.37 -10.70
C ASN A 633 32.31 -12.14 -9.99
N HIS A 634 32.87 -13.19 -10.63
CA HIS A 634 33.99 -13.98 -10.12
C HIS A 634 33.75 -14.63 -8.73
N LEU A 635 32.49 -14.96 -8.41
CA LEU A 635 32.19 -15.78 -7.24
C LEU A 635 32.72 -17.20 -7.47
N LYS A 636 33.31 -17.80 -6.44
CA LYS A 636 33.82 -19.18 -6.54
C LYS A 636 32.63 -20.13 -6.65
N SER A 637 32.70 -21.12 -7.54
CA SER A 637 31.59 -22.05 -7.78
C SER A 637 31.14 -22.86 -6.55
N ASN A 638 31.96 -22.90 -5.49
CA ASN A 638 31.64 -23.57 -4.23
C ASN A 638 31.05 -22.62 -3.17
N THR A 639 30.82 -21.35 -3.49
CA THR A 639 30.22 -20.36 -2.57
C THR A 639 28.78 -20.03 -2.92
N PHE A 640 28.18 -20.66 -3.93
CA PHE A 640 26.78 -20.48 -4.27
C PHE A 640 26.15 -21.73 -4.90
N ARG A 641 24.86 -21.90 -4.69
CA ARG A 641 24.03 -22.94 -5.29
C ARG A 641 22.62 -22.39 -5.51
N TYR A 642 22.12 -22.48 -6.74
CA TYR A 642 20.77 -22.02 -7.05
C TYR A 642 19.86 -23.22 -7.29
N ILE A 643 18.67 -23.20 -6.70
CA ILE A 643 17.69 -24.29 -6.79
C ILE A 643 16.42 -23.77 -7.46
N PRO A 644 15.93 -24.42 -8.53
CA PRO A 644 14.70 -24.02 -9.17
C PRO A 644 13.50 -24.40 -8.31
N GLY A 645 12.61 -23.45 -8.04
CA GLY A 645 11.36 -23.72 -7.34
C GLY A 645 10.88 -22.54 -6.50
N LYS A 646 9.69 -22.71 -5.92
CA LYS A 646 9.14 -21.74 -4.98
C LYS A 646 9.85 -21.84 -3.65
N ALA A 647 10.29 -20.71 -3.11
CA ALA A 647 10.99 -20.63 -1.84
C ALA A 647 10.20 -21.34 -0.71
N GLU A 648 8.87 -21.22 -0.69
CA GLU A 648 8.02 -21.87 0.31
C GLU A 648 8.09 -23.41 0.28
N ALA A 649 8.29 -24.01 -0.90
CA ALA A 649 8.41 -25.46 -1.05
C ALA A 649 9.78 -25.97 -0.56
N ILE A 650 10.83 -25.18 -0.80
CA ILE A 650 12.20 -25.53 -0.38
C ILE A 650 12.40 -25.25 1.11
N PHE A 651 11.80 -24.19 1.66
CA PHE A 651 11.84 -23.93 3.10
C PHE A 651 11.16 -25.04 3.92
N SER A 652 10.10 -25.64 3.38
CA SER A 652 9.43 -26.80 3.99
C SER A 652 10.29 -28.09 3.99
N SER A 653 11.39 -28.09 3.23
CA SER A 653 12.31 -29.22 3.05
C SER A 653 13.76 -28.81 3.29
N LEU A 654 14.00 -27.69 3.99
CA LEU A 654 15.32 -27.14 4.28
C LEU A 654 16.23 -28.18 4.94
N ASP A 655 15.68 -29.04 5.80
CA ASP A 655 16.40 -30.14 6.43
C ASP A 655 17.00 -31.13 5.43
N TYR A 656 16.43 -31.26 4.23
CA TYR A 656 16.94 -32.11 3.16
C TYR A 656 18.05 -31.44 2.34
N PHE A 657 17.95 -30.11 2.14
CA PHE A 657 18.84 -29.35 1.29
C PHE A 657 20.01 -28.68 2.03
N ALA A 658 19.92 -28.56 3.36
CA ALA A 658 21.00 -28.03 4.19
C ALA A 658 22.20 -28.99 4.21
N PRO A 659 23.45 -28.49 4.08
CA PRO A 659 24.66 -29.29 4.28
C PRO A 659 24.68 -29.94 5.67
N ASP A 660 25.33 -31.09 5.83
CA ASP A 660 25.33 -31.84 7.10
C ASP A 660 25.93 -31.04 8.27
N CYS A 661 26.81 -30.06 8.00
CA CYS A 661 27.33 -29.14 9.01
C CYS A 661 26.29 -28.15 9.59
N PHE A 662 25.16 -27.95 8.91
CA PHE A 662 23.99 -27.22 9.43
C PHE A 662 23.05 -28.12 10.24
N LYS A 663 23.09 -29.45 10.05
CA LYS A 663 22.23 -30.42 10.74
C LYS A 663 22.72 -30.75 12.14
N GLU A 664 24.02 -30.67 12.40
CA GLU A 664 24.60 -30.96 13.73
C GLU A 664 24.57 -29.75 14.70
N ASN A 665 24.32 -28.53 14.20
CA ASN A 665 24.20 -27.29 15.00
C ASN A 665 22.79 -26.68 14.99
N SER A 666 21.77 -27.39 14.49
CA SER A 666 20.39 -26.91 14.33
C SER A 666 19.59 -26.87 15.63
N LYS A 667 20.12 -26.24 16.69
CA LYS A 667 19.19 -25.61 17.63
C LYS A 667 18.72 -24.33 16.94
N THR A 668 17.49 -24.35 16.42
CA THR A 668 16.80 -23.12 16.02
C THR A 668 16.93 -22.13 17.17
N PRO A 669 17.37 -20.88 16.92
CA PRO A 669 17.49 -19.90 17.99
C PRO A 669 16.13 -19.73 18.65
N GLU A 670 16.04 -19.97 19.96
CA GLU A 670 14.81 -19.79 20.72
C GLU A 670 14.55 -18.28 20.91
N LEU A 671 13.29 -17.88 20.75
CA LEU A 671 12.87 -16.49 20.92
C LEU A 671 12.76 -16.17 22.42
N LYS A 672 13.43 -15.11 22.85
CA LYS A 672 13.30 -14.60 24.22
C LYS A 672 11.87 -14.18 24.50
N ALA A 673 11.36 -14.57 25.67
CA ALA A 673 10.04 -14.18 26.13
C ALA A 673 9.86 -12.64 26.09
N GLY A 674 8.76 -12.20 25.46
CA GLY A 674 8.43 -10.79 25.23
C GLY A 674 6.98 -10.61 24.76
N GLU A 675 6.50 -9.37 24.86
CA GLU A 675 5.19 -8.96 24.35
C GLU A 675 5.26 -8.80 22.83
N ILE A 676 4.36 -9.45 22.09
CA ILE A 676 4.22 -9.25 20.64
C ILE A 676 2.99 -8.36 20.40
N VAL A 677 3.21 -7.28 19.67
CA VAL A 677 2.15 -6.39 19.19
C VAL A 677 2.21 -6.30 17.68
N GLY A 678 1.06 -6.31 17.01
CA GLY A 678 0.97 -6.25 15.56
C GLY A 678 0.32 -4.97 15.07
N VAL A 679 0.78 -4.45 13.94
CA VAL A 679 0.03 -3.50 13.11
C VAL A 679 -0.22 -4.13 11.74
N LEU A 680 -1.43 -3.92 11.22
CA LEU A 680 -1.85 -4.42 9.92
C LEU A 680 -2.48 -3.26 9.15
N ASP A 681 -1.79 -2.79 8.11
CA ASP A 681 -2.26 -1.74 7.19
C ASP A 681 -2.46 -2.33 5.78
N PRO A 682 -3.64 -2.91 5.50
CA PRO A 682 -3.87 -3.70 4.30
C PRO A 682 -4.27 -2.83 3.09
N PRO A 683 -4.12 -3.36 1.87
CA PRO A 683 -4.65 -2.69 0.68
C PRO A 683 -6.19 -2.60 0.75
N ARG A 684 -6.80 -1.72 -0.07
CA ARG A 684 -8.27 -1.54 -0.13
C ARG A 684 -9.07 -2.81 -0.39
N ALA A 685 -8.47 -3.82 -1.02
CA ALA A 685 -9.09 -5.13 -1.24
C ALA A 685 -9.28 -5.94 0.07
N GLY A 686 -8.69 -5.49 1.17
CA GLY A 686 -8.59 -6.23 2.42
C GLY A 686 -7.51 -7.32 2.38
N MET A 687 -7.46 -8.11 3.45
CA MET A 687 -6.51 -9.21 3.60
C MET A 687 -7.11 -10.56 3.24
N ASN A 688 -6.24 -11.43 2.71
CA ASN A 688 -6.54 -12.84 2.51
C ASN A 688 -6.81 -13.54 3.86
N ASP A 689 -7.77 -14.47 3.87
CA ASP A 689 -8.14 -15.27 5.04
C ASP A 689 -6.92 -15.95 5.71
N LYS A 690 -5.89 -16.32 4.95
CA LYS A 690 -4.66 -16.93 5.50
C LYS A 690 -3.92 -16.02 6.47
N VAL A 691 -3.82 -14.72 6.17
CA VAL A 691 -3.15 -13.75 7.05
C VAL A 691 -3.97 -13.54 8.32
N ILE A 692 -5.30 -13.47 8.19
CA ILE A 692 -6.23 -13.37 9.32
C ILE A 692 -6.11 -14.58 10.26
N ILE A 693 -6.11 -15.78 9.69
CA ILE A 693 -5.93 -17.03 10.47
C ILE A 693 -4.54 -17.05 11.11
N GLY A 694 -3.52 -16.61 10.39
CA GLY A 694 -2.15 -16.47 10.89
C GLY A 694 -2.05 -15.58 12.13
N CYS A 695 -2.65 -14.39 12.08
CA CYS A 695 -2.73 -13.47 13.22
C CYS A 695 -3.41 -14.11 14.45
N ARG A 696 -4.48 -14.88 14.21
CA ARG A 696 -5.20 -15.58 15.29
C ARG A 696 -4.38 -16.72 15.89
N LYS A 697 -3.61 -17.44 15.07
CA LYS A 697 -2.78 -18.58 15.50
C LYS A 697 -1.54 -18.17 16.31
N LEU A 698 -1.01 -16.98 16.10
CA LEU A 698 0.13 -16.45 16.85
C LEU A 698 -0.30 -16.01 18.26
N GLU A 699 -0.61 -16.92 19.18
CA GLU A 699 -1.30 -16.65 20.45
C GLU A 699 -0.58 -15.64 21.38
N GLU A 700 0.72 -15.46 21.20
CA GLU A 700 1.60 -14.51 21.87
C GLU A 700 1.27 -13.06 21.51
N MET A 701 0.68 -12.81 20.33
CA MET A 701 0.28 -11.48 19.89
C MET A 701 -0.99 -11.04 20.62
N LYS A 702 -0.87 -10.37 21.77
CA LYS A 702 -2.03 -9.98 22.59
C LYS A 702 -2.78 -8.77 22.05
N ARG A 703 -2.12 -7.98 21.21
CA ARG A 703 -2.68 -6.76 20.63
C ARG A 703 -2.37 -6.66 19.15
N LEU A 704 -3.39 -6.27 18.39
CA LEU A 704 -3.31 -5.98 16.96
C LEU A 704 -3.99 -4.63 16.70
N VAL A 705 -3.32 -3.74 15.97
CA VAL A 705 -3.93 -2.53 15.42
C VAL A 705 -4.19 -2.75 13.94
N TYR A 706 -5.45 -2.67 13.53
CA TYR A 706 -5.86 -2.72 12.13
C TYR A 706 -6.10 -1.30 11.64
N VAL A 707 -5.47 -0.91 10.53
CA VAL A 707 -5.64 0.40 9.90
C VAL A 707 -6.54 0.25 8.67
N SER A 708 -7.43 1.20 8.39
CA SER A 708 -8.24 1.16 7.17
C SER A 708 -8.70 2.53 6.69
N CYS A 709 -8.48 2.83 5.41
CA CYS A 709 -9.09 3.98 4.73
C CYS A 709 -10.53 3.73 4.22
N ASP A 710 -11.01 2.48 4.26
CA ASP A 710 -12.39 2.11 3.97
C ASP A 710 -12.95 1.22 5.10
N PRO A 711 -13.62 1.85 6.08
CA PRO A 711 -14.27 1.14 7.19
C PRO A 711 -15.23 0.02 6.76
N ASN A 712 -15.93 0.18 5.64
CA ASN A 712 -16.92 -0.81 5.19
C ASN A 712 -16.22 -2.04 4.58
N ALA A 713 -15.17 -1.82 3.78
CA ALA A 713 -14.37 -2.92 3.22
C ALA A 713 -13.67 -3.73 4.33
N ALA A 714 -13.22 -3.07 5.39
CA ALA A 714 -12.52 -3.73 6.51
C ALA A 714 -13.41 -4.63 7.39
N LEU A 715 -14.75 -4.45 7.37
CA LEU A 715 -15.66 -5.16 8.26
C LEU A 715 -15.47 -6.68 8.24
N LYS A 716 -15.32 -7.27 7.04
CA LYS A 716 -15.14 -8.73 6.91
C LYS A 716 -13.90 -9.19 7.68
N ASN A 717 -12.75 -8.54 7.47
CA ASN A 717 -11.50 -8.95 8.13
C ASN A 717 -11.58 -8.75 9.65
N ILE A 718 -12.14 -7.63 10.12
CA ILE A 718 -12.33 -7.36 11.56
C ILE A 718 -13.23 -8.44 12.20
N ILE A 719 -14.34 -8.78 11.55
CA ILE A 719 -15.24 -9.85 12.02
C ILE A 719 -14.49 -11.18 12.08
N ASP A 720 -13.77 -11.54 11.03
CA ASP A 720 -13.05 -12.81 10.95
C ASP A 720 -11.92 -12.92 12.00
N LEU A 721 -11.27 -11.81 12.37
CA LEU A 721 -10.34 -11.74 13.51
C LEU A 721 -11.02 -11.99 14.86
N CYS A 722 -12.30 -11.63 14.99
CA CYS A 722 -13.06 -11.73 16.24
C CYS A 722 -13.90 -13.01 16.37
N ARG A 723 -14.09 -13.79 15.30
CA ARG A 723 -14.95 -14.98 15.31
C ARG A 723 -14.52 -16.03 16.34
N PRO A 724 -15.47 -16.73 17.00
CA PRO A 724 -15.13 -17.87 17.85
C PRO A 724 -14.30 -18.94 17.10
N LYS A 725 -13.45 -19.65 17.84
CA LYS A 725 -12.60 -20.72 17.29
C LYS A 725 -13.47 -21.80 16.62
N SER A 726 -13.11 -22.16 15.40
CA SER A 726 -13.79 -23.19 14.61
C SER A 726 -12.80 -23.84 13.64
N LYS A 727 -13.22 -24.88 12.90
CA LYS A 727 -12.39 -25.49 11.84
C LYS A 727 -11.97 -24.49 10.74
N LYS A 728 -12.80 -23.47 10.48
CA LYS A 728 -12.50 -22.44 9.47
C LYS A 728 -11.65 -21.30 10.05
N TYR A 729 -11.91 -20.91 11.29
CA TYR A 729 -11.25 -19.81 11.98
C TYR A 729 -10.50 -20.36 13.18
N GLU A 730 -9.32 -20.91 12.90
CA GLU A 730 -8.41 -21.43 13.93
C GLU A 730 -7.73 -20.30 14.71
N GLY A 731 -7.08 -20.64 15.82
CA GLY A 731 -6.45 -19.67 16.73
C GLY A 731 -7.44 -18.92 17.62
N SER A 732 -6.89 -18.27 18.64
CA SER A 732 -7.65 -17.54 19.66
C SER A 732 -8.20 -16.22 19.12
N PRO A 733 -9.50 -15.90 19.31
CA PRO A 733 -10.13 -14.70 18.76
C PRO A 733 -9.63 -13.41 19.41
N PHE A 734 -9.71 -12.31 18.67
CA PHE A 734 -9.57 -10.96 19.20
C PHE A 734 -10.93 -10.35 19.58
N THR A 735 -10.90 -9.24 20.31
CA THR A 735 -12.07 -8.38 20.56
C THR A 735 -11.72 -6.94 20.21
N VAL A 736 -12.63 -6.24 19.53
CA VAL A 736 -12.49 -4.79 19.27
C VAL A 736 -12.64 -4.03 20.58
N THR A 737 -11.62 -3.26 20.95
CA THR A 737 -11.59 -2.49 22.20
C THR A 737 -11.65 -0.98 21.99
N SER A 738 -11.21 -0.48 20.83
CA SER A 738 -11.26 0.94 20.49
C SER A 738 -11.27 1.14 18.97
N ILE A 739 -11.95 2.17 18.49
CA ILE A 739 -11.90 2.66 17.10
C ILE A 739 -11.58 4.16 17.15
N GLN A 740 -10.42 4.55 16.63
CA GLN A 740 -10.01 5.94 16.49
C GLN A 740 -10.12 6.37 15.02
N PRO A 741 -11.12 7.18 14.64
CA PRO A 741 -11.13 7.81 13.34
C PRO A 741 -10.08 8.93 13.27
N VAL A 742 -9.40 9.05 12.13
CA VAL A 742 -8.40 10.09 11.84
C VAL A 742 -8.73 10.71 10.48
N ASP A 743 -8.84 12.02 10.41
CA ASP A 743 -9.12 12.73 9.17
C ASP A 743 -7.88 12.85 8.27
N MET A 744 -7.46 11.76 7.65
CA MET A 744 -6.35 11.76 6.69
C MET A 744 -6.67 12.50 5.37
N PHE A 745 -7.96 12.71 5.08
CA PHE A 745 -8.44 13.21 3.80
C PHE A 745 -9.46 14.36 3.97
N PRO A 746 -9.04 15.51 4.53
CA PRO A 746 -9.91 16.68 4.66
C PRO A 746 -10.48 17.10 3.30
N LEU A 747 -11.63 17.78 3.29
CA LEU A 747 -12.41 18.15 2.09
C LEU A 747 -13.05 16.97 1.33
N THR A 748 -12.70 15.73 1.67
CA THR A 748 -13.33 14.51 1.15
C THR A 748 -14.25 13.86 2.17
N THR A 749 -15.05 12.88 1.78
CA THR A 749 -15.85 12.07 2.71
C THR A 749 -15.05 10.96 3.42
N HIS A 750 -13.80 10.74 3.03
CA HIS A 750 -12.96 9.67 3.56
C HIS A 750 -12.28 10.05 4.88
N PHE A 751 -11.98 9.05 5.69
CA PHE A 751 -11.17 9.10 6.91
C PHE A 751 -10.54 7.73 7.11
N GLU A 752 -9.53 7.64 7.98
CA GLU A 752 -8.92 6.36 8.36
C GLU A 752 -9.41 5.90 9.73
N TRP A 753 -9.57 4.60 9.88
CA TRP A 753 -9.80 3.95 11.18
C TRP A 753 -8.50 3.33 11.68
N VAL A 754 -8.18 3.61 12.93
CA VAL A 754 -7.23 2.84 13.74
C VAL A 754 -8.05 1.99 14.71
N ILE A 755 -8.19 0.69 14.42
CA ILE A 755 -8.96 -0.25 15.23
C ILE A 755 -8.01 -1.02 16.14
N GLN A 756 -8.20 -0.91 17.45
CA GLN A 756 -7.50 -1.71 18.45
C GLN A 756 -8.25 -3.01 18.71
N LEU A 757 -7.53 -4.12 18.61
CA LEU A 757 -8.00 -5.48 18.84
C LEU A 757 -7.12 -6.12 19.92
N ASP A 758 -7.72 -6.54 21.03
CA ASP A 758 -7.02 -7.17 22.16
C ASP A 758 -7.56 -8.59 22.42
N ARG A 759 -6.79 -9.40 23.16
CA ARG A 759 -7.23 -10.71 23.67
C ARG A 759 -6.55 -11.13 24.97
#